data_AF-A0A8C1C2E6-F1
#
_entry.id   AF-A0A8C1C2E6-F1
#
_cell.length_a   1.000
_cell.length_b   1.000
_cell.length_c   1.000
_cell.angle_alpha   90.00
_cell.angle_beta   90.00
_cell.angle_gamma   90.00
#
_symmetry.space_group_name_H-M   'P 1'
#
loop_
_entity.id
_entity.type
_entity.pdbx_description
1 polymer ?
#
loop_
_entity_poly.entity_id
_entity_poly.type
_entity_poly.pdbx_seq_one_letter_code
_entity_poly.pdbx_strand_id
1 'polypeptide(L)'
;LLVCLKSRTSGSLKICSKSIIFEPDDAVKPILKILLKDCKGIGAVEERAILQSRLARTCFDKNSFQHVTENPHMECVAEMVSPLVTNAGHVCITDCNLYFQPMNSYPMHSYVNLCVFTVCVKGLEVFCTENDLCSDIYLKFYSTKERDELYYYIATFLENHIAECTAESYMLQWQRGHISNYQYLLHLNNLADRSVNDLSQYPVFPWVISDYSSTQLDLLNPASFRDLSKPIGALNTERLERLLERYRDMPEPHFMYGSHYSSPGYVLFYLVRVAPEHMLCLQNGRFDQADRMFNSVGETWKNCLEGGTDFKELIPEFYGSDSSFLKNLLGLNLGRRQGGGRVENVELPPWASDPDDFLEKMRLALECQYVSEHLHEWIDLIFGYKQRGSEAVAAHNVFHPFTYEGGVDCDSIEDPDQKIAMLTQILEFGQTPRQLFVTPHPQRITPRFHNLSATPSLSSMSPSMESFEDLTEESKKMAWSNMNKLALQSCHKIHKDISKNVLYRHVDSTLKMFSKENGLQRSVSFSNMALSSCLMLPDDKIVVCSSWDNNVYFYSIAYGRRQDTLMGHDDAVSHICWRDDKLYTASWDSTVKIWKCVADDISSNKRTQFDLLAEFEHEAGVNTLDLSPAGTLLATGTKEGTLTLWDIASPLPLNQLTCHSGKIHQVAFSPDSRHILSVGEDSCLVVTDVQTGMLIATVHAEQEQRCFCWDGNTVLSGGMSGDLSVWDLLSSKVIHKIPAHSGAVTCMWMNEQCSTIITGGVDKQIILWKPEY
;
A
#
# COMPACT_ATOMS: atom_id res chain seq x y z
N LEU A 1 -18.01 5.76 52.26
CA LEU A 1 -18.27 6.91 51.35
C LEU A 1 -19.46 6.73 50.40
N LEU A 2 -19.88 5.51 50.03
CA LEU A 2 -20.96 5.28 49.06
C LEU A 2 -22.40 5.64 49.51
N VAL A 3 -22.64 6.05 50.76
CA VAL A 3 -24.00 6.27 51.29
C VAL A 3 -24.43 7.74 51.37
N CYS A 4 -23.50 8.72 51.33
CA CYS A 4 -23.85 10.12 51.62
C CYS A 4 -23.88 11.08 50.43
N LEU A 5 -23.46 10.68 49.22
CA LEU A 5 -23.57 11.53 48.02
C LEU A 5 -24.38 10.80 46.97
N LYS A 6 -25.69 11.06 46.95
CA LYS A 6 -26.61 10.52 45.94
C LYS A 6 -26.51 11.24 44.57
N SER A 7 -25.72 12.31 44.45
CA SER A 7 -25.53 13.06 43.21
C SER A 7 -24.11 13.62 43.09
N ARG A 8 -23.63 13.77 41.83
CA ARG A 8 -22.34 14.42 41.53
C ARG A 8 -22.39 15.86 42.04
N THR A 9 -21.35 16.25 42.77
CA THR A 9 -21.20 17.59 43.33
C THR A 9 -19.80 18.06 42.98
N SER A 10 -19.69 19.19 42.26
CA SER A 10 -18.41 19.84 42.01
C SER A 10 -17.93 20.53 43.29
N GLY A 11 -16.62 20.61 43.47
CA GLY A 11 -16.02 21.16 44.68
C GLY A 11 -14.50 21.04 44.67
N SER A 12 -13.87 21.75 45.60
CA SER A 12 -12.42 21.69 45.82
C SER A 12 -12.07 20.62 46.86
N LEU A 13 -11.09 19.78 46.54
CA LEU A 13 -10.52 18.82 47.48
C LEU A 13 -9.22 19.38 48.06
N LYS A 14 -9.17 19.54 49.39
CA LYS A 14 -8.00 20.00 50.14
C LYS A 14 -7.49 18.88 51.03
N ILE A 15 -6.21 18.57 50.90
CA ILE A 15 -5.54 17.59 51.78
C ILE A 15 -4.77 18.37 52.84
N CYS A 16 -5.15 18.20 54.09
CA CYS A 16 -4.47 18.78 55.26
C CYS A 16 -3.72 17.68 56.02
N SER A 17 -2.74 18.08 56.84
CA SER A 17 -1.88 17.18 57.61
C SER A 17 -2.58 16.15 58.50
N LYS A 18 -3.86 16.34 58.83
CA LYS A 18 -4.67 15.43 59.66
C LYS A 18 -6.03 15.08 59.06
N SER A 19 -6.38 15.63 57.90
CA SER A 19 -7.71 15.43 57.31
C SER A 19 -7.75 15.72 55.82
N ILE A 20 -8.63 15.02 55.10
CA ILE A 20 -9.05 15.35 53.74
C ILE A 20 -10.36 16.13 53.83
N ILE A 21 -10.44 17.27 53.16
CA ILE A 21 -11.60 18.16 53.16
C ILE A 21 -12.10 18.29 51.72
N PHE A 22 -13.38 18.05 51.48
CA PHE A 22 -14.05 18.35 50.21
C PHE A 22 -15.04 19.49 50.45
N GLU A 23 -14.78 20.63 49.82
CA GLU A 23 -15.62 21.83 49.84
C GLU A 23 -16.43 21.89 48.55
N PRO A 24 -17.75 21.63 48.58
CA PRO A 24 -18.58 21.75 47.39
C PRO A 24 -18.67 23.21 46.91
N ASP A 25 -18.76 23.42 45.59
CA ASP A 25 -18.87 24.77 44.99
C ASP A 25 -20.23 25.42 45.32
N ASP A 26 -21.24 24.60 45.54
CA ASP A 26 -22.56 25.01 46.02
C ASP A 26 -22.52 25.22 47.54
N ALA A 27 -22.62 26.48 47.97
CA ALA A 27 -22.56 26.90 49.37
C ALA A 27 -23.68 26.31 50.25
N VAL A 28 -24.72 25.70 49.66
CA VAL A 28 -25.80 25.02 50.39
C VAL A 28 -25.40 23.60 50.80
N LYS A 29 -24.38 23.01 50.16
CA LYS A 29 -23.94 21.64 50.44
C LYS A 29 -22.90 21.60 51.57
N PRO A 30 -22.95 20.58 52.44
CA PRO A 30 -22.06 20.49 53.58
C PRO A 30 -20.62 20.19 53.15
N ILE A 31 -19.66 20.87 53.80
CA ILE A 31 -18.23 20.55 53.69
C ILE A 31 -18.00 19.16 54.29
N LEU A 32 -17.38 18.26 53.52
CA LEU A 32 -17.01 16.93 53.99
C LEU A 32 -15.60 16.97 54.54
N LYS A 33 -15.42 16.63 55.82
CA LYS A 33 -14.10 16.55 56.46
C LYS A 33 -13.87 15.14 56.99
N ILE A 34 -12.84 14.48 56.49
CA ILE A 34 -12.43 13.12 56.82
C ILE A 34 -11.12 13.19 57.57
N LEU A 35 -11.06 12.71 58.81
CA LEU A 35 -9.81 12.67 59.57
C LEU A 35 -8.98 11.48 59.12
N LEU A 36 -7.70 11.69 58.84
CA LEU A 36 -6.79 10.65 58.32
C LEU A 36 -6.63 9.48 59.29
N LYS A 37 -6.76 9.72 60.61
CA LYS A 37 -6.75 8.67 61.64
C LYS A 37 -7.93 7.69 61.54
N ASP A 38 -9.00 8.09 60.87
CA ASP A 38 -10.22 7.28 60.70
C ASP A 38 -10.21 6.54 59.35
N CYS A 39 -9.19 6.80 58.50
CA CYS A 39 -8.97 6.09 57.25
C CYS A 39 -8.33 4.72 57.52
N LYS A 40 -9.05 3.63 57.22
CA LYS A 40 -8.57 2.25 57.40
C LYS A 40 -7.60 1.77 56.31
N GLY A 41 -7.46 2.52 55.22
CA GLY A 41 -6.59 2.27 54.09
C GLY A 41 -6.92 3.20 52.93
N ILE A 42 -5.95 3.49 52.07
CA ILE A 42 -6.14 4.13 50.77
C ILE A 42 -5.72 3.09 49.74
N GLY A 43 -6.66 2.64 48.91
CA GLY A 43 -6.39 1.73 47.81
C GLY A 43 -7.11 2.23 46.57
N ALA A 44 -6.50 2.05 45.41
CA ALA A 44 -7.22 2.16 44.14
C ALA A 44 -8.26 1.03 44.14
N VAL A 45 -9.53 1.38 44.32
CA VAL A 45 -10.62 0.43 44.05
C VAL A 45 -10.62 0.25 42.54
N GLU A 46 -10.57 -0.98 42.03
CA GLU A 46 -10.57 -1.29 40.59
C GLU A 46 -11.60 -0.44 39.84
N GLU A 47 -11.16 0.69 39.28
CA GLU A 47 -12.05 1.68 38.64
C GLU A 47 -12.79 1.04 37.47
N ARG A 48 -12.14 0.08 36.80
CA ARG A 48 -12.69 -0.69 35.69
C ARG A 48 -13.91 -1.53 36.08
N ALA A 49 -13.91 -2.20 37.22
CA ALA A 49 -15.04 -3.04 37.64
C ALA A 49 -16.29 -2.20 37.98
N ILE A 50 -16.09 -1.03 38.59
CA ILE A 50 -17.18 -0.09 38.87
C ILE A 50 -17.67 0.59 37.59
N LEU A 51 -16.78 0.97 36.68
CA LEU A 51 -17.11 1.50 35.35
C LEU A 51 -17.92 0.50 34.53
N GLN A 52 -17.46 -0.74 34.41
CA GLN A 52 -18.17 -1.82 33.72
C GLN A 52 -19.53 -2.11 34.36
N SER A 53 -19.60 -2.17 35.70
CA SER A 53 -20.88 -2.34 36.40
C SER A 53 -21.84 -1.17 36.18
N ARG A 54 -21.35 0.05 35.91
CA ARG A 54 -22.18 1.22 35.60
C ARG A 54 -22.61 1.23 34.15
N LEU A 55 -21.71 0.94 33.21
CA LEU A 55 -21.99 0.82 31.78
C LEU A 55 -23.07 -0.24 31.54
N ALA A 56 -23.00 -1.37 32.24
CA ALA A 56 -24.02 -2.43 32.17
C ALA A 56 -25.40 -2.05 32.76
N ARG A 57 -25.51 -0.92 33.48
CA ARG A 57 -26.76 -0.45 34.12
C ARG A 57 -27.38 0.75 33.42
N THR A 58 -26.69 1.34 32.44
CA THR A 58 -27.19 2.47 31.66
C THR A 58 -27.34 2.05 30.20
N CYS A 59 -28.21 2.74 29.47
CA CYS A 59 -28.36 2.62 28.03
C CYS A 59 -28.31 4.01 27.41
N PHE A 60 -28.18 4.06 26.08
CA PHE A 60 -28.20 5.29 25.30
C PHE A 60 -29.53 6.04 25.47
N ASP A 61 -29.47 7.36 25.65
CA ASP A 61 -30.63 8.23 25.74
C ASP A 61 -31.15 8.59 24.35
N LYS A 62 -32.22 7.92 23.94
CA LYS A 62 -32.87 8.08 22.63
C LYS A 62 -33.47 9.46 22.39
N ASN A 63 -33.60 10.31 23.42
CA ASN A 63 -34.01 11.70 23.23
C ASN A 63 -32.90 12.56 22.59
N SER A 64 -31.69 12.02 22.45
CA SER A 64 -30.55 12.69 21.83
C SER A 64 -30.54 12.64 20.30
N PHE A 65 -31.50 11.93 19.68
CA PHE A 65 -31.59 11.83 18.22
C PHE A 65 -31.99 13.17 17.59
N GLN A 66 -31.39 13.48 16.43
CA GLN A 66 -31.67 14.71 15.69
C GLN A 66 -33.07 14.71 15.09
N HIS A 67 -33.52 13.57 14.60
CA HIS A 67 -34.85 13.40 14.01
C HIS A 67 -35.67 12.34 14.75
N VAL A 68 -36.94 12.64 14.98
CA VAL A 68 -37.91 11.73 15.63
C VAL A 68 -38.17 10.47 14.80
N THR A 69 -37.84 10.50 13.50
CA THR A 69 -38.00 9.39 12.57
C THR A 69 -36.83 8.42 12.53
N GLU A 70 -35.70 8.75 13.19
CA GLU A 70 -34.52 7.89 13.21
C GLU A 70 -34.78 6.60 13.98
N ASN A 71 -34.35 5.46 13.42
CA ASN A 71 -34.52 4.15 14.01
C ASN A 71 -33.17 3.60 14.47
N PRO A 72 -32.97 3.30 15.77
CA PRO A 72 -31.72 2.71 16.24
C PRO A 72 -31.60 1.26 15.75
N HIS A 73 -30.46 0.93 15.15
CA HIS A 73 -30.14 -0.41 14.65
C HIS A 73 -29.26 -1.19 15.61
N MET A 74 -28.29 -0.53 16.24
CA MET A 74 -27.39 -1.14 17.22
C MET A 74 -26.98 -0.13 18.30
N GLU A 75 -26.78 -0.65 19.52
CA GLU A 75 -26.22 0.06 20.68
C GLU A 75 -25.13 -0.80 21.31
N CYS A 76 -23.97 -0.21 21.62
CA CYS A 76 -22.89 -0.89 22.32
C CYS A 76 -22.09 0.07 23.22
N VAL A 77 -21.29 -0.50 24.12
CA VAL A 77 -20.39 0.26 24.99
C VAL A 77 -19.05 0.46 24.29
N ALA A 78 -18.55 1.69 24.29
CA ALA A 78 -17.24 2.01 23.73
C ALA A 78 -16.59 3.14 24.52
N GLU A 79 -15.31 3.37 24.25
CA GLU A 79 -14.58 4.51 24.76
C GLU A 79 -14.25 5.46 23.60
N MET A 80 -14.65 6.72 23.71
CA MET A 80 -14.21 7.75 22.78
C MET A 80 -12.79 8.17 23.15
N VAL A 81 -11.87 8.03 22.20
CA VAL A 81 -10.48 8.41 22.35
C VAL A 81 -10.33 9.86 21.89
N SER A 82 -9.69 10.66 22.74
CA SER A 82 -9.30 12.03 22.47
C SER A 82 -7.88 12.25 23.02
N PRO A 83 -7.16 13.30 22.60
CA PRO A 83 -5.80 13.51 23.05
C PRO A 83 -5.66 13.52 24.59
N LEU A 84 -4.85 12.61 25.13
CA LEU A 84 -4.63 12.34 26.58
C LEU A 84 -5.82 11.83 27.40
N VAL A 85 -7.04 11.76 26.83
CA VAL A 85 -8.25 11.40 27.58
C VAL A 85 -9.08 10.39 26.83
N THR A 86 -9.47 9.33 27.53
CA THR A 86 -10.40 8.32 27.02
C THR A 86 -11.69 8.40 27.82
N ASN A 87 -12.81 8.64 27.14
CA ASN A 87 -14.12 8.80 27.78
C ASN A 87 -14.99 7.56 27.50
N ALA A 88 -15.33 6.81 28.54
CA ALA A 88 -16.27 5.70 28.41
C ALA A 88 -17.72 6.20 28.18
N GLY A 89 -18.45 5.52 27.30
CA GLY A 89 -19.79 5.90 26.91
C GLY A 89 -20.55 4.81 26.15
N HIS A 90 -21.68 5.23 25.57
CA HIS A 90 -22.55 4.40 24.73
C HIS A 90 -22.51 4.91 23.30
N VAL A 91 -22.37 4.00 22.35
CA VAL A 91 -22.45 4.27 20.91
C VAL A 91 -23.80 3.75 20.42
N CYS A 92 -24.51 4.55 19.64
CA CYS A 92 -25.75 4.15 18.99
C CYS A 92 -25.70 4.51 17.51
N ILE A 93 -25.99 3.54 16.65
CA ILE A 93 -26.15 3.77 15.20
C ILE A 93 -27.62 3.73 14.81
N THR A 94 -28.02 4.70 14.01
CA THR A 94 -29.35 4.80 13.39
C THR A 94 -29.27 4.57 11.88
N ASP A 95 -30.40 4.68 11.21
CA ASP A 95 -30.52 4.69 9.74
C ASP A 95 -29.79 5.88 9.08
N CYS A 96 -29.45 6.93 9.84
CA CYS A 96 -28.85 8.16 9.31
C CYS A 96 -27.53 8.59 10.00
N ASN A 97 -27.36 8.27 11.29
CA ASN A 97 -26.34 8.91 12.13
C ASN A 97 -25.63 7.93 13.07
N LEU A 98 -24.38 8.26 13.39
CA LEU A 98 -23.64 7.63 14.49
C LEU A 98 -23.60 8.59 15.68
N TYR A 99 -24.02 8.12 16.85
CA TYR A 99 -24.04 8.89 18.09
C TYR A 99 -23.07 8.31 19.11
N PHE A 100 -22.38 9.19 19.84
CA PHE A 100 -21.65 8.84 21.04
C PHE A 100 -22.14 9.64 22.24
N GLN A 101 -22.52 8.93 23.30
CA GLN A 101 -22.95 9.50 24.57
C GLN A 101 -21.93 9.19 25.67
N PRO A 102 -21.14 10.18 26.11
CA PRO A 102 -20.19 9.98 27.19
C PRO A 102 -20.89 9.83 28.55
N MET A 103 -20.38 8.94 29.39
CA MET A 103 -20.90 8.75 30.75
C MET A 103 -20.67 9.98 31.65
N ASN A 104 -19.67 10.80 31.33
CA ASN A 104 -19.28 11.96 32.14
C ASN A 104 -19.87 13.29 31.66
N SER A 105 -20.75 13.27 30.64
CA SER A 105 -21.28 14.48 29.98
C SER A 105 -20.18 15.38 29.36
N TYR A 106 -18.99 14.82 29.15
CA TYR A 106 -17.86 15.42 28.48
C TYR A 106 -17.16 14.36 27.60
N PRO A 107 -16.83 14.65 26.33
CA PRO A 107 -17.22 15.85 25.58
C PRO A 107 -18.76 16.01 25.50
N MET A 108 -19.28 17.16 25.06
CA MET A 108 -20.75 17.26 24.86
C MET A 108 -21.20 16.23 23.82
N HIS A 109 -22.47 15.79 23.89
CA HIS A 109 -23.05 14.79 22.98
C HIS A 109 -22.57 15.04 21.55
N SER A 110 -21.81 14.08 21.03
CA SER A 110 -21.20 14.18 19.72
C SER A 110 -21.94 13.21 18.82
N TYR A 111 -22.42 13.73 17.69
CA TYR A 111 -23.02 12.92 16.64
C TYR A 111 -22.39 13.32 15.32
N VAL A 112 -22.24 12.34 14.46
CA VAL A 112 -21.63 12.51 13.15
C VAL A 112 -22.58 11.92 12.11
N ASN A 113 -22.80 12.68 11.05
CA ASN A 113 -23.45 12.15 9.85
C ASN A 113 -22.56 11.04 9.30
N LEU A 114 -23.15 9.88 9.01
CA LEU A 114 -22.39 8.71 8.59
C LEU A 114 -21.61 9.01 7.31
N CYS A 115 -20.28 8.94 7.41
CA CYS A 115 -19.32 9.16 6.34
C CYS A 115 -18.16 8.16 6.49
N VAL A 116 -17.13 8.31 5.63
CA VAL A 116 -15.92 7.47 5.50
C VAL A 116 -15.38 6.98 6.84
N PHE A 117 -14.85 5.76 6.90
CA PHE A 117 -14.35 5.16 8.14
C PHE A 117 -13.10 4.32 7.91
N THR A 118 -12.31 4.09 8.97
CA THR A 118 -11.19 3.14 8.97
C THR A 118 -11.27 2.22 10.19
N VAL A 119 -10.92 0.95 10.00
CA VAL A 119 -10.97 -0.08 11.04
C VAL A 119 -9.56 -0.33 11.58
N CYS A 120 -9.38 -0.17 12.88
CA CYS A 120 -8.17 -0.50 13.62
C CYS A 120 -8.40 -1.77 14.46
N VAL A 121 -7.35 -2.51 14.87
CA VAL A 121 -7.47 -3.84 15.53
C VAL A 121 -8.41 -3.87 16.75
N LYS A 122 -8.54 -2.76 17.50
CA LYS A 122 -9.53 -2.62 18.59
C LYS A 122 -10.29 -1.27 18.53
N GLY A 123 -10.23 -0.60 17.40
CA GLY A 123 -10.71 0.76 17.24
C GLY A 123 -11.47 0.97 15.93
N LEU A 124 -12.32 1.98 15.90
CA LEU A 124 -13.03 2.42 14.70
C LEU A 124 -12.92 3.93 14.62
N GLU A 125 -12.37 4.43 13.52
CA GLU A 125 -12.32 5.85 13.23
C GLU A 125 -13.33 6.22 12.16
N VAL A 126 -14.01 7.34 12.36
CA VAL A 126 -15.04 7.86 11.48
C VAL A 126 -14.63 9.26 11.03
N PHE A 127 -14.63 9.47 9.72
CA PHE A 127 -14.25 10.68 9.00
C PHE A 127 -15.46 11.20 8.22
N CYS A 128 -15.89 12.43 8.50
CA CYS A 128 -16.96 13.13 7.79
C CYS A 128 -16.56 13.53 6.36
N THR A 129 -15.28 13.71 6.11
CA THR A 129 -14.69 14.30 4.91
C THR A 129 -13.59 13.41 4.37
N GLU A 130 -13.59 13.16 3.06
CA GLU A 130 -12.51 12.44 2.40
C GLU A 130 -11.19 13.21 2.51
N ASN A 131 -10.11 12.51 2.85
CA ASN A 131 -8.74 13.03 2.98
C ASN A 131 -8.51 13.99 4.16
N ASP A 132 -9.38 14.00 5.16
CA ASP A 132 -9.07 14.70 6.41
C ASP A 132 -8.00 13.95 7.21
N LEU A 133 -7.14 14.72 7.89
CA LEU A 133 -6.07 14.18 8.74
C LEU A 133 -6.61 13.76 10.12
N CYS A 134 -7.74 14.34 10.53
CA CYS A 134 -8.36 14.13 11.82
C CYS A 134 -9.69 13.40 11.66
N SER A 135 -9.86 12.28 12.35
CA SER A 135 -11.15 11.62 12.44
C SER A 135 -12.08 12.40 13.37
N ASP A 136 -13.34 12.56 12.97
CA ASP A 136 -14.35 13.26 13.78
C ASP A 136 -14.67 12.48 15.05
N ILE A 137 -14.64 11.15 14.97
CA ILE A 137 -14.85 10.25 16.10
C ILE A 137 -13.85 9.09 16.02
N TYR A 138 -13.09 8.88 17.10
CA TYR A 138 -12.33 7.66 17.33
C TYR A 138 -12.94 6.86 18.50
N LEU A 139 -13.46 5.67 18.20
CA LEU A 139 -14.02 4.73 19.17
C LEU A 139 -13.10 3.56 19.43
N LYS A 140 -12.88 3.23 20.69
CA LYS A 140 -12.17 2.04 21.15
C LYS A 140 -13.16 1.07 21.80
N PHE A 141 -13.07 -0.21 21.43
CA PHE A 141 -13.99 -1.25 21.88
C PHE A 141 -13.33 -2.22 22.84
N TYR A 142 -14.13 -2.78 23.75
CA TYR A 142 -13.69 -3.84 24.66
C TYR A 142 -13.58 -5.19 23.95
N SER A 143 -14.35 -5.39 22.87
CA SER A 143 -14.42 -6.61 22.07
C SER A 143 -14.36 -6.28 20.59
N THR A 144 -13.57 -7.03 19.82
CA THR A 144 -13.52 -6.92 18.35
C THR A 144 -14.86 -7.27 17.71
N LYS A 145 -15.65 -8.14 18.34
CA LYS A 145 -16.98 -8.51 17.85
C LYS A 145 -17.94 -7.31 17.82
N GLU A 146 -17.94 -6.49 18.85
CA GLU A 146 -18.82 -5.29 18.92
C GLU A 146 -18.40 -4.25 17.88
N ARG A 147 -17.08 -4.07 17.69
CA ARG A 147 -16.52 -3.23 16.62
C ARG A 147 -16.98 -3.72 15.24
N ASP A 148 -16.87 -5.02 14.97
CA ASP A 148 -17.18 -5.61 13.66
C ASP A 148 -18.68 -5.57 13.36
N GLU A 149 -19.52 -5.80 14.37
CA GLU A 149 -20.97 -5.64 14.22
C GLU A 149 -21.36 -4.17 13.98
N LEU A 150 -20.76 -3.22 14.71
CA LEU A 150 -21.00 -1.79 14.47
C LEU A 150 -20.56 -1.39 13.06
N TYR A 151 -19.37 -1.83 12.65
CA TYR A 151 -18.86 -1.65 11.28
C TYR A 151 -19.81 -2.24 10.24
N TYR A 152 -20.32 -3.45 10.46
CA TYR A 152 -21.28 -4.09 9.55
C TYR A 152 -22.57 -3.26 9.40
N TYR A 153 -23.08 -2.66 10.48
CA TYR A 153 -24.26 -1.80 10.40
C TYR A 153 -23.96 -0.46 9.73
N ILE A 154 -22.84 0.19 10.07
CA ILE A 154 -22.35 1.37 9.34
C ILE A 154 -22.28 1.06 7.86
N ALA A 155 -21.70 -0.08 7.52
CA ALA A 155 -21.58 -0.54 6.17
C ALA A 155 -22.96 -0.76 5.50
N THR A 156 -23.83 -1.54 6.12
CA THR A 156 -25.09 -1.94 5.48
C THR A 156 -25.99 -0.76 5.14
N PHE A 157 -25.94 0.31 5.93
CA PHE A 157 -26.82 1.47 5.77
C PHE A 157 -26.18 2.63 5.00
N LEU A 158 -24.94 2.50 4.52
CA LEU A 158 -24.25 3.51 3.72
C LEU A 158 -24.17 3.14 2.24
N GLU A 159 -24.66 4.02 1.36
CA GLU A 159 -24.47 3.91 -0.11
C GLU A 159 -23.02 4.23 -0.54
N ASN A 160 -22.23 4.94 0.29
CA ASN A 160 -20.87 5.41 -0.01
C ASN A 160 -19.79 4.53 0.62
N HIS A 161 -19.80 3.24 0.32
CA HIS A 161 -18.68 2.37 0.64
C HIS A 161 -17.45 2.74 -0.18
N ILE A 162 -16.47 3.38 0.47
CA ILE A 162 -15.10 3.36 -0.04
C ILE A 162 -14.59 1.93 0.17
N ALA A 163 -14.27 1.27 -0.94
CA ALA A 163 -13.67 -0.06 -0.88
C ALA A 163 -12.39 0.03 -0.05
N GLU A 164 -12.25 -0.85 0.93
CA GLU A 164 -11.08 -0.92 1.80
C GLU A 164 -9.83 -1.10 0.92
N CYS A 165 -9.04 -0.03 0.78
CA CYS A 165 -7.81 -0.06 0.01
C CYS A 165 -6.74 -0.70 0.88
N THR A 166 -6.24 -1.85 0.45
CA THR A 166 -5.13 -2.56 1.08
C THR A 166 -3.82 -1.75 0.97
N ALA A 167 -2.83 -2.08 1.80
CA ALA A 167 -1.50 -1.44 1.74
C ALA A 167 -0.89 -1.55 0.33
N GLU A 168 -1.10 -2.72 -0.26
CA GLU A 168 -0.87 -3.13 -1.65
C GLU A 168 -1.45 -2.14 -2.69
N SER A 169 -2.74 -1.79 -2.56
CA SER A 169 -3.41 -0.86 -3.46
C SER A 169 -2.81 0.55 -3.39
N TYR A 170 -2.61 1.08 -2.19
CA TYR A 170 -1.98 2.39 -2.01
C TYR A 170 -0.54 2.42 -2.50
N MET A 171 0.21 1.33 -2.30
CA MET A 171 1.57 1.18 -2.81
C MET A 171 1.61 1.28 -4.33
N LEU A 172 0.72 0.59 -5.04
CA LEU A 172 0.62 0.67 -6.50
C LEU A 172 0.28 2.08 -6.99
N GLN A 173 -0.68 2.73 -6.34
CA GLN A 173 -1.07 4.11 -6.66
C GLN A 173 0.10 5.08 -6.43
N TRP A 174 0.85 4.92 -5.35
CA TRP A 174 2.01 5.74 -5.02
C TRP A 174 3.16 5.53 -6.01
N GLN A 175 3.49 4.27 -6.31
CA GLN A 175 4.53 3.91 -7.27
C GLN A 175 4.26 4.57 -8.61
N ARG A 176 3.01 4.59 -9.09
CA ARG A 176 2.62 5.21 -10.37
C ARG A 176 2.44 6.73 -10.33
N GLY A 177 2.59 7.35 -9.16
CA GLY A 177 2.43 8.79 -9.00
C GLY A 177 0.98 9.28 -8.96
N HIS A 178 -0.01 8.38 -8.77
CA HIS A 178 -1.41 8.77 -8.58
C HIS A 178 -1.65 9.45 -7.23
N ILE A 179 -0.88 9.06 -6.21
CA ILE A 179 -0.86 9.74 -4.91
C ILE A 179 0.55 10.27 -4.60
N SER A 180 0.58 11.39 -3.86
CA SER A 180 1.80 12.06 -3.41
C SER A 180 2.52 11.29 -2.30
N ASN A 181 3.79 11.62 -2.04
CA ASN A 181 4.56 11.01 -0.94
C ASN A 181 3.87 11.25 0.41
N TYR A 182 3.37 12.47 0.63
CA TYR A 182 2.64 12.79 1.85
C TYR A 182 1.34 12.00 2.02
N GLN A 183 0.53 11.88 0.97
CA GLN A 183 -0.71 11.10 1.03
C GLN A 183 -0.40 9.64 1.32
N TYR A 184 0.63 9.09 0.67
CA TYR A 184 1.04 7.72 0.91
C TYR A 184 1.51 7.48 2.34
N LEU A 185 2.34 8.37 2.90
CA LEU A 185 2.75 8.30 4.30
C LEU A 185 1.57 8.40 5.26
N LEU A 186 0.55 9.21 4.95
CA LEU A 186 -0.66 9.29 5.76
C LEU A 186 -1.45 7.97 5.73
N HIS A 187 -1.62 7.38 4.55
CA HIS A 187 -2.27 6.07 4.42
C HIS A 187 -1.51 4.96 5.14
N LEU A 188 -0.17 4.93 5.06
CA LEU A 188 0.64 3.96 5.81
C LEU A 188 0.50 4.14 7.33
N ASN A 189 0.47 5.39 7.82
CA ASN A 189 0.22 5.66 9.23
C ASN A 189 -1.16 5.12 9.65
N ASN A 190 -2.21 5.43 8.89
CA ASN A 190 -3.57 4.97 9.20
C ASN A 190 -3.66 3.43 9.21
N LEU A 191 -3.06 2.75 8.22
CA LEU A 191 -3.01 1.28 8.16
C LEU A 191 -2.21 0.66 9.31
N ALA A 192 -1.26 1.41 9.88
CA ALA A 192 -0.45 1.00 11.02
C ALA A 192 -1.07 1.40 12.37
N ASP A 193 -2.39 1.60 12.41
CA ASP A 193 -3.20 1.96 13.59
C ASP A 193 -2.80 3.32 14.23
N ARG A 194 -2.25 4.26 13.43
CA ARG A 194 -1.87 5.60 13.89
C ARG A 194 -2.99 6.61 13.71
N SER A 195 -3.12 7.53 14.67
CA SER A 195 -4.18 8.53 14.69
C SER A 195 -3.76 9.83 15.37
N VAL A 196 -4.22 10.97 14.86
CA VAL A 196 -4.02 12.27 15.51
C VAL A 196 -4.82 12.39 16.82
N ASN A 197 -5.88 11.58 16.99
CA ASN A 197 -6.68 11.55 18.21
C ASN A 197 -6.00 10.80 19.37
N ASP A 198 -4.97 9.98 19.08
CA ASP A 198 -4.16 9.27 20.07
C ASP A 198 -2.70 9.74 20.03
N LEU A 199 -2.31 10.61 20.96
CA LEU A 199 -0.94 11.13 21.06
C LEU A 199 0.12 10.05 21.29
N SER A 200 -0.25 8.88 21.84
CA SER A 200 0.70 7.76 22.03
C SER A 200 0.97 6.99 20.74
N GLN A 201 0.07 7.13 19.77
CA GLN A 201 0.11 6.52 18.46
C GLN A 201 -0.05 7.59 17.35
N TYR A 202 0.54 8.77 17.56
CA TYR A 202 0.46 9.86 16.60
C TYR A 202 1.16 9.48 15.28
N PRO A 203 0.67 9.96 14.12
CA PRO A 203 1.31 9.71 12.84
C PRO A 203 2.76 10.20 12.82
N VAL A 204 3.62 9.43 12.17
CA VAL A 204 5.07 9.66 12.11
C VAL A 204 5.49 9.98 10.69
N PHE A 205 6.27 11.06 10.53
CA PHE A 205 6.84 11.50 9.26
C PHE A 205 8.36 11.63 9.37
N PRO A 206 9.13 11.37 8.30
CA PRO A 206 10.58 11.50 8.33
C PRO A 206 11.02 12.95 8.44
N TRP A 207 12.15 13.21 9.11
CA TRP A 207 12.98 14.34 8.73
C TRP A 207 13.50 14.15 7.30
N VAL A 208 13.21 15.09 6.40
CA VAL A 208 13.67 15.04 5.00
C VAL A 208 14.89 15.91 4.74
N ILE A 209 14.87 17.15 5.22
CA ILE A 209 15.95 18.13 5.03
C ILE A 209 16.98 17.94 6.14
N SER A 210 18.26 18.07 5.81
CA SER A 210 19.38 18.08 6.76
C SER A 210 20.02 19.47 6.92
N ASP A 211 19.77 20.39 5.98
CA ASP A 211 20.29 21.76 6.01
C ASP A 211 19.26 22.78 6.53
N TYR A 212 19.45 23.17 7.79
CA TYR A 212 18.68 24.22 8.47
C TYR A 212 19.51 25.48 8.76
N SER A 213 20.67 25.62 8.09
CA SER A 213 21.66 26.66 8.38
C SER A 213 21.95 27.60 7.20
N SER A 214 21.82 27.10 5.97
CA SER A 214 22.05 27.91 4.77
C SER A 214 20.97 28.96 4.54
N THR A 215 21.31 30.00 3.77
CA THR A 215 20.39 31.08 3.37
C THR A 215 19.49 30.72 2.19
N GLN A 216 19.81 29.64 1.48
CA GLN A 216 19.03 29.11 0.35
C GLN A 216 18.99 27.59 0.48
N LEU A 217 17.82 27.01 0.21
CA LEU A 217 17.61 25.57 0.21
C LEU A 217 17.72 25.04 -1.23
N ASP A 218 18.75 24.24 -1.50
CA ASP A 218 18.96 23.62 -2.82
C ASP A 218 18.43 22.18 -2.82
N LEU A 219 17.28 21.95 -3.48
CA LEU A 219 16.66 20.64 -3.61
C LEU A 219 17.30 19.75 -4.68
N LEU A 220 18.25 20.27 -5.45
CA LEU A 220 19.01 19.48 -6.43
C LEU A 220 20.29 18.89 -5.82
N ASN A 221 20.73 19.42 -4.68
CA ASN A 221 21.91 18.93 -3.97
C ASN A 221 21.53 17.79 -3.01
N PRO A 222 22.03 16.55 -3.22
CA PRO A 222 21.78 15.43 -2.32
C PRO A 222 22.21 15.68 -0.86
N ALA A 223 23.21 16.55 -0.64
CA ALA A 223 23.69 16.88 0.70
C ALA A 223 22.69 17.69 1.54
N SER A 224 21.68 18.32 0.90
CA SER A 224 20.59 19.02 1.58
C SER A 224 19.59 18.08 2.25
N PHE A 225 19.64 16.78 1.91
CA PHE A 225 18.71 15.77 2.39
C PHE A 225 19.33 14.88 3.46
N ARG A 226 18.46 14.34 4.31
CA ARG A 226 18.79 13.24 5.22
C ARG A 226 18.96 11.95 4.41
N ASP A 227 19.88 11.09 4.87
CA ASP A 227 19.91 9.68 4.48
C ASP A 227 18.69 8.94 5.05
N LEU A 228 17.70 8.66 4.19
CA LEU A 228 16.42 8.02 4.53
C LEU A 228 16.58 6.53 4.85
N SER A 229 17.70 5.90 4.46
CA SER A 229 18.00 4.50 4.76
C SER A 229 18.39 4.25 6.22
N LYS A 230 18.62 5.32 7.00
CA LYS A 230 19.09 5.25 8.39
C LYS A 230 18.10 5.86 9.38
N PRO A 231 17.92 5.24 10.56
CA PRO A 231 17.20 5.87 11.66
C PRO A 231 17.98 7.08 12.19
N ILE A 232 17.30 8.03 12.85
CA ILE A 232 17.91 9.26 13.41
C ILE A 232 19.18 8.94 14.20
N GLY A 233 19.12 7.92 15.05
CA GLY A 233 20.22 7.51 15.90
C GLY A 233 21.50 7.10 15.16
N ALA A 234 21.39 6.66 13.90
CA ALA A 234 22.50 6.20 13.07
C ALA A 234 23.06 7.26 12.12
N LEU A 235 22.48 8.46 12.06
CA LEU A 235 22.96 9.55 11.20
C LEU A 235 24.30 10.14 11.67
N ASN A 236 24.52 10.19 12.98
CA ASN A 236 25.79 10.62 13.58
C ASN A 236 26.61 9.39 13.97
N THR A 237 27.75 9.20 13.31
CA THR A 237 28.62 8.03 13.48
C THR A 237 29.21 7.92 14.89
N GLU A 238 29.69 9.03 15.45
CA GLU A 238 30.28 9.05 16.80
C GLU A 238 29.23 8.69 17.87
N ARG A 239 28.01 9.20 17.71
CA ARG A 239 26.91 8.83 18.60
C ARG A 239 26.53 7.36 18.46
N LEU A 240 26.45 6.87 17.22
CA LEU A 240 26.10 5.48 16.93
C LEU A 240 27.10 4.52 17.59
N GLU A 241 28.39 4.79 17.53
CA GLU A 241 29.42 3.97 18.19
C GLU A 241 29.16 3.81 19.69
N ARG A 242 28.84 4.91 20.39
CA ARG A 242 28.50 4.87 21.83
C ARG A 242 27.24 4.07 22.11
N LEU A 243 26.24 4.14 21.23
CA LEU A 243 25.01 3.35 21.35
C LEU A 243 25.29 1.86 21.15
N LEU A 244 26.16 1.50 20.20
CA LEU A 244 26.56 0.13 19.92
C LEU A 244 27.47 -0.47 21.01
N GLU A 245 28.28 0.35 21.68
CA GLU A 245 29.00 -0.06 22.91
C GLU A 245 28.00 -0.43 24.01
N ARG A 246 27.04 0.46 24.32
CA ARG A 246 25.99 0.17 25.31
C ARG A 246 25.17 -1.07 24.93
N TYR A 247 24.83 -1.22 23.65
CA TYR A 247 24.07 -2.36 23.14
C TYR A 247 24.80 -3.69 23.39
N ARG A 248 26.13 -3.73 23.25
CA ARG A 248 26.93 -4.95 23.46
C ARG A 248 27.12 -5.31 24.94
N ASP A 249 27.18 -4.31 25.81
CA ASP A 249 27.43 -4.50 27.25
C ASP A 249 26.14 -4.75 28.06
N MET A 250 24.98 -4.58 27.42
CA MET A 250 23.65 -4.67 28.01
C MET A 250 23.21 -6.13 28.24
N PRO A 251 22.52 -6.45 29.35
CA PRO A 251 21.86 -7.75 29.49
C PRO A 251 20.65 -7.86 28.56
N GLU A 252 20.29 -9.08 28.16
CA GLU A 252 19.08 -9.30 27.37
C GLU A 252 17.82 -8.84 28.12
N PRO A 253 16.83 -8.27 27.42
CA PRO A 253 16.77 -8.02 25.97
C PRO A 253 17.56 -6.77 25.51
N HIS A 254 18.33 -6.92 24.43
CA HIS A 254 19.16 -5.83 23.89
C HIS A 254 18.34 -4.78 23.11
N PHE A 255 18.65 -3.50 23.30
CA PHE A 255 18.08 -2.39 22.52
C PHE A 255 19.07 -1.24 22.31
N MET A 256 18.98 -0.57 21.15
CA MET A 256 19.84 0.57 20.82
C MET A 256 19.23 1.88 21.32
N TYR A 257 17.91 2.00 21.32
CA TYR A 257 17.21 3.23 21.68
C TYR A 257 16.26 3.02 22.88
N GLY A 258 16.54 3.73 23.98
CA GLY A 258 15.67 3.75 25.17
C GLY A 258 14.52 4.76 25.06
N SER A 259 14.64 5.74 24.16
CA SER A 259 13.57 6.67 23.80
C SER A 259 13.05 6.32 22.42
N HIS A 260 11.73 6.38 22.23
CA HIS A 260 11.11 6.15 20.93
C HIS A 260 11.12 7.42 20.06
N TYR A 261 11.06 7.30 18.73
CA TYR A 261 11.03 8.45 17.81
C TYR A 261 9.69 9.21 17.80
N SER A 262 8.63 8.61 18.31
CA SER A 262 7.30 9.19 18.46
C SER A 262 6.75 8.89 19.84
N SER A 263 6.46 9.92 20.62
CA SER A 263 5.90 9.82 21.97
C SER A 263 4.96 10.99 22.22
N PRO A 264 4.00 10.90 23.16
CA PRO A 264 3.12 12.01 23.48
C PRO A 264 3.88 13.29 23.85
N GLY A 265 4.99 13.15 24.59
CA GLY A 265 5.86 14.26 24.95
C GLY A 265 6.49 14.95 23.75
N TYR A 266 6.87 14.20 22.71
CA TYR A 266 7.46 14.76 21.48
C TYR A 266 6.41 15.42 20.57
N VAL A 267 5.23 14.83 20.47
CA VAL A 267 4.12 15.42 19.71
C VAL A 267 3.72 16.75 20.34
N LEU A 268 3.53 16.78 21.66
CA LEU A 268 3.18 18.00 22.39
C LEU A 268 4.33 19.00 22.41
N PHE A 269 5.59 18.57 22.36
CA PHE A 269 6.73 19.47 22.19
C PHE A 269 6.56 20.32 20.93
N TYR A 270 6.14 19.74 19.80
CA TYR A 270 5.84 20.49 18.58
C TYR A 270 4.53 21.30 18.69
N LEU A 271 3.47 20.70 19.23
CA LEU A 271 2.11 21.27 19.22
C LEU A 271 1.78 22.21 20.39
N VAL A 272 2.73 22.50 21.28
CA VAL A 272 2.50 23.29 22.52
C VAL A 272 1.82 24.65 22.29
N ARG A 273 1.98 25.24 21.09
CA ARG A 273 1.39 26.54 20.72
C ARG A 273 -0.06 26.47 20.27
N VAL A 274 -0.52 25.29 19.83
CA VAL A 274 -1.88 25.05 19.35
C VAL A 274 -2.71 24.27 20.37
N ALA A 275 -2.07 23.34 21.10
CA ALA A 275 -2.71 22.54 22.14
C ALA A 275 -2.00 22.66 23.50
N PRO A 276 -1.90 23.88 24.08
CA PRO A 276 -1.20 24.12 25.34
C PRO A 276 -1.82 23.36 26.53
N GLU A 277 -3.12 23.12 26.53
CA GLU A 277 -3.85 22.39 27.55
C GLU A 277 -3.32 20.96 27.72
N HIS A 278 -2.99 20.27 26.63
CA HIS A 278 -2.46 18.92 26.68
C HIS A 278 -1.04 18.90 27.26
N MET A 279 -0.19 19.86 26.90
CA MET A 279 1.14 20.01 27.51
C MET A 279 1.04 20.29 29.01
N LEU A 280 0.11 21.17 29.43
CA LEU A 280 -0.12 21.47 30.84
C LEU A 280 -0.62 20.24 31.60
N CYS A 281 -1.50 19.42 31.00
CA CYS A 281 -1.92 18.15 31.60
C CYS A 281 -0.74 17.20 31.82
N LEU A 282 0.14 17.05 30.82
CA LEU A 282 1.30 16.17 30.92
C LEU A 282 2.33 16.65 31.97
N GLN A 283 2.50 17.97 32.12
CA GLN A 283 3.53 18.59 32.97
C GLN A 283 2.98 19.16 34.29
N ASN A 284 1.89 18.57 34.82
CA ASN A 284 1.31 18.94 36.13
C ASN A 284 0.97 20.44 36.28
N GLY A 285 0.44 21.04 35.22
CA GLY A 285 -0.06 22.42 35.20
C GLY A 285 0.99 23.50 34.97
N ARG A 286 2.20 23.14 34.51
CA ARG A 286 3.26 24.10 34.14
C ARG A 286 3.87 23.73 32.80
N PHE A 287 4.35 24.72 32.05
CA PHE A 287 5.18 24.45 30.87
C PHE A 287 6.57 23.95 31.29
N ASP A 288 7.23 23.23 30.39
CA ASP A 288 8.59 22.75 30.61
C ASP A 288 9.59 23.93 30.67
N GLN A 289 10.82 23.66 31.08
CA GLN A 289 11.92 24.62 31.06
C GLN A 289 12.10 25.17 29.65
N ALA A 290 12.20 26.50 29.54
CA ALA A 290 12.29 27.21 28.27
C ALA A 290 13.36 26.66 27.31
N ASP A 291 14.52 26.24 27.82
CA ASP A 291 15.60 25.67 26.99
C ASP A 291 15.29 24.26 26.43
N ARG A 292 14.30 23.55 27.00
CA ARG A 292 13.82 22.23 26.53
C ARG A 292 12.57 22.31 25.66
N MET A 293 12.00 23.51 25.50
CA MET A 293 10.82 23.74 24.67
C MET A 293 11.18 23.82 23.19
N PHE A 294 10.20 23.66 22.31
CA PHE A 294 10.39 23.78 20.88
C PHE A 294 10.60 25.25 20.50
N ASN A 295 11.87 25.62 20.33
CA ASN A 295 12.30 27.00 20.13
C ASN A 295 12.75 27.29 18.71
N SER A 296 13.50 26.37 18.10
CA SER A 296 14.11 26.53 16.78
C SER A 296 14.11 25.20 16.05
N VAL A 297 13.78 25.22 14.75
CA VAL A 297 13.82 24.01 13.92
C VAL A 297 15.26 23.50 13.78
N GLY A 298 16.21 24.40 13.49
CA GLY A 298 17.62 24.05 13.32
C GLY A 298 18.28 23.54 14.61
N GLU A 299 17.96 24.15 15.75
CA GLU A 299 18.44 23.66 17.06
C GLU A 299 17.86 22.28 17.39
N THR A 300 16.58 22.05 17.07
CA THR A 300 15.91 20.76 17.27
C THR A 300 16.55 19.67 16.42
N TRP A 301 16.80 19.93 15.14
CA TRP A 301 17.51 18.98 14.25
C TRP A 301 18.90 18.64 14.79
N LYS A 302 19.67 19.65 15.22
CA LYS A 302 20.98 19.44 15.82
C LYS A 302 20.91 18.58 17.09
N ASN A 303 19.94 18.84 17.95
CA ASN A 303 19.71 18.04 19.16
C ASN A 303 19.31 16.60 18.83
N CYS A 304 18.52 16.36 17.77
CA CYS A 304 18.22 15.01 17.30
C CYS A 304 19.46 14.26 16.78
N LEU A 305 20.55 14.94 16.43
CA LEU A 305 21.81 14.34 15.98
C LEU A 305 22.85 14.15 17.09
N GLU A 306 22.89 15.08 18.05
CA GLU A 306 23.92 15.12 19.10
C GLU A 306 23.41 14.67 20.48
N GLY A 307 22.11 14.77 20.72
CA GLY A 307 21.46 14.41 21.98
C GLY A 307 21.57 12.92 22.27
N GLY A 308 21.88 12.58 23.53
CA GLY A 308 22.08 11.19 23.97
C GLY A 308 20.80 10.36 24.09
N THR A 309 19.64 11.00 24.16
CA THR A 309 18.32 10.36 24.34
C THR A 309 17.26 10.94 23.40
N ASP A 310 17.69 11.67 22.37
CA ASP A 310 16.83 12.46 21.49
C ASP A 310 16.87 11.88 20.07
N PHE A 311 15.82 11.15 19.71
CA PHE A 311 15.71 10.42 18.44
C PHE A 311 14.41 10.73 17.70
N LYS A 312 13.78 11.88 17.97
CA LYS A 312 12.43 12.19 17.46
C LYS A 312 12.42 12.32 15.94
N GLU A 313 11.40 11.72 15.33
CA GLU A 313 10.99 12.01 13.96
C GLU A 313 10.00 13.19 13.94
N LEU A 314 9.51 13.54 12.75
CA LEU A 314 8.55 14.63 12.55
C LEU A 314 7.09 14.12 12.64
N ILE A 315 6.18 15.08 12.65
CA ILE A 315 4.73 14.90 12.59
C ILE A 315 4.19 15.47 11.25
N PRO A 316 3.01 15.04 10.79
CA PRO A 316 2.45 15.46 9.49
C PRO A 316 2.37 16.99 9.29
N GLU A 317 2.18 17.75 10.36
CA GLU A 317 2.02 19.20 10.38
C GLU A 317 3.21 19.93 9.75
N PHE A 318 4.41 19.36 9.79
CA PHE A 318 5.60 19.92 9.11
C PHE A 318 5.51 19.88 7.57
N TYR A 319 4.55 19.13 7.03
CA TYR A 319 4.30 18.96 5.59
C TYR A 319 2.86 19.30 5.19
N GLY A 320 2.07 19.80 6.16
CA GLY A 320 0.70 20.26 5.98
C GLY A 320 0.62 21.72 5.55
N SER A 321 -0.58 22.28 5.63
CA SER A 321 -0.87 23.67 5.23
C SER A 321 -1.06 24.63 6.41
N ASP A 322 -1.22 24.14 7.64
CA ASP A 322 -1.43 24.97 8.82
C ASP A 322 -0.12 25.24 9.58
N SER A 323 0.34 26.49 9.53
CA SER A 323 1.54 26.96 10.23
C SER A 323 1.29 27.48 11.64
N SER A 324 0.06 27.34 12.17
CA SER A 324 -0.34 27.83 13.49
C SER A 324 0.56 27.31 14.63
N PHE A 325 1.02 26.06 14.56
CA PHE A 325 1.88 25.44 15.57
C PHE A 325 3.28 26.06 15.69
N LEU A 326 3.72 26.85 14.70
CA LEU A 326 4.97 27.60 14.71
C LEU A 326 4.81 29.01 15.30
N LYS A 327 3.57 29.49 15.43
CA LYS A 327 3.21 30.87 15.83
C LYS A 327 2.62 30.87 17.25
N ASN A 328 3.12 31.72 18.15
CA ASN A 328 2.53 31.91 19.47
C ASN A 328 1.32 32.86 19.41
N LEU A 329 0.25 32.44 18.73
CA LEU A 329 -0.94 33.27 18.51
C LEU A 329 -1.71 33.57 19.80
N LEU A 330 -1.66 32.65 20.77
CA LEU A 330 -2.33 32.78 22.07
C LEU A 330 -1.55 33.63 23.08
N GLY A 331 -0.35 34.12 22.74
CA GLY A 331 0.49 34.90 23.65
C GLY A 331 0.89 34.11 24.91
N LEU A 332 1.17 32.81 24.76
CA LEU A 332 1.54 31.91 25.85
C LEU A 332 2.86 32.35 26.49
N ASN A 333 2.95 32.26 27.82
CA ASN A 333 4.19 32.52 28.54
C ASN A 333 5.03 31.24 28.65
N LEU A 334 5.87 31.00 27.64
CA LEU A 334 6.72 29.80 27.53
C LEU A 334 8.09 29.96 28.23
N GLY A 335 8.29 31.05 28.96
CA GLY A 335 9.49 31.28 29.77
C GLY A 335 10.63 32.00 29.05
N ARG A 336 11.80 32.03 29.71
CA ARG A 336 13.03 32.65 29.21
C ARG A 336 14.18 31.65 29.24
N ARG A 337 14.90 31.58 28.12
CA ARG A 337 16.12 30.80 27.97
C ARG A 337 17.24 31.35 28.84
N GLN A 338 18.23 30.51 29.18
CA GLN A 338 19.42 30.94 29.92
C GLN A 338 20.19 32.08 29.21
N GLY A 339 20.11 32.16 27.89
CA GLY A 339 20.66 33.25 27.08
C GLY A 339 19.85 34.56 27.08
N GLY A 340 18.75 34.64 27.84
CA GLY A 340 17.93 35.84 28.03
C GLY A 340 16.78 36.04 27.03
N GLY A 341 16.75 35.28 25.92
CA GLY A 341 15.65 35.29 24.96
C GLY A 341 14.35 34.72 25.54
N ARG A 342 13.20 35.35 25.23
CA ARG A 342 11.88 34.77 25.52
C ARG A 342 11.53 33.73 24.46
N VAL A 343 10.86 32.66 24.89
CA VAL A 343 10.31 31.66 23.97
C VAL A 343 8.98 32.17 23.46
N GLU A 344 8.90 32.42 22.15
CA GLU A 344 7.72 32.98 21.46
C GLU A 344 7.43 32.16 20.20
N ASN A 345 7.41 32.77 19.00
CA ASN A 345 7.37 32.06 17.72
C ASN A 345 8.61 31.17 17.56
N VAL A 346 8.46 30.07 16.83
CA VAL A 346 9.58 29.18 16.51
C VAL A 346 10.54 29.89 15.56
N GLU A 347 11.83 29.82 15.86
CA GLU A 347 12.90 30.31 14.99
C GLU A 347 13.03 29.39 13.77
N LEU A 348 12.87 29.98 12.59
CA LEU A 348 12.92 29.28 11.31
C LEU A 348 14.34 29.32 10.71
N PRO A 349 14.66 28.38 9.81
CA PRO A 349 15.90 28.39 9.06
C PRO A 349 16.05 29.66 8.21
N PRO A 350 17.28 30.12 7.90
CA PRO A 350 17.49 31.36 7.15
C PRO A 350 16.93 31.35 5.72
N TRP A 351 16.70 30.17 5.14
CA TRP A 351 16.08 30.01 3.83
C TRP A 351 14.55 30.16 3.83
N ALA A 352 13.90 30.23 4.99
CA ALA A 352 12.46 30.45 5.11
C ALA A 352 12.15 31.90 5.51
N SER A 353 11.27 32.59 4.77
CA SER A 353 10.86 33.96 5.08
C SER A 353 9.89 34.04 6.25
N ASP A 354 8.98 33.08 6.31
CA ASP A 354 7.88 33.01 7.28
C ASP A 354 7.42 31.55 7.44
N PRO A 355 6.55 31.25 8.43
CA PRO A 355 6.12 29.89 8.68
C PRO A 355 5.37 29.21 7.53
N ASP A 356 4.69 29.98 6.67
CA ASP A 356 3.92 29.42 5.55
C ASP A 356 4.88 29.03 4.40
N ASP A 357 5.84 29.90 4.08
CA ASP A 357 6.95 29.61 3.14
C ASP A 357 7.84 28.44 3.63
N PHE A 358 8.03 28.30 4.95
CA PHE A 358 8.71 27.15 5.54
C PHE A 358 7.99 25.83 5.22
N LEU A 359 6.67 25.76 5.46
CA LEU A 359 5.89 24.55 5.20
C LEU A 359 5.81 24.23 3.70
N GLU A 360 5.68 25.25 2.84
CA GLU A 360 5.70 25.05 1.38
C GLU A 360 7.02 24.40 0.94
N LYS A 361 8.17 24.91 1.42
CA LYS A 361 9.49 24.34 1.12
C LYS A 361 9.70 22.95 1.71
N MET A 362 9.21 22.69 2.92
CA MET A 362 9.22 21.35 3.51
C MET A 362 8.41 20.37 2.65
N ARG A 363 7.22 20.79 2.18
CA ARG A 363 6.39 19.97 1.31
C ARG A 363 7.02 19.73 -0.05
N LEU A 364 7.60 20.76 -0.68
CA LEU A 364 8.35 20.62 -1.92
C LEU A 364 9.55 19.67 -1.77
N ALA A 365 10.25 19.71 -0.63
CA ALA A 365 11.34 18.78 -0.35
C ALA A 365 10.83 17.34 -0.22
N LEU A 366 9.72 17.10 0.48
CA LEU A 366 9.11 15.77 0.61
C LEU A 366 8.67 15.19 -0.74
N GLU A 367 8.13 16.01 -1.64
CA GLU A 367 7.63 15.57 -2.94
C GLU A 367 8.70 15.57 -4.05
N CYS A 368 9.94 15.96 -3.74
CA CYS A 368 10.99 16.04 -4.74
C CYS A 368 11.38 14.65 -5.28
N GLN A 369 12.10 14.64 -6.41
CA GLN A 369 12.52 13.40 -7.05
C GLN A 369 13.47 12.58 -6.15
N TYR A 370 14.42 13.23 -5.47
CA TYR A 370 15.36 12.55 -4.58
C TYR A 370 14.63 11.77 -3.47
N VAL A 371 13.68 12.42 -2.79
CA VAL A 371 12.91 11.76 -1.74
C VAL A 371 12.01 10.68 -2.31
N SER A 372 11.35 10.91 -3.44
CA SER A 372 10.54 9.89 -4.12
C SER A 372 11.34 8.62 -4.45
N GLU A 373 12.62 8.76 -4.80
CA GLU A 373 13.50 7.63 -5.09
C GLU A 373 13.97 6.90 -3.82
N HIS A 374 14.05 7.54 -2.65
CA HIS A 374 14.61 6.96 -1.43
C HIS A 374 13.61 6.73 -0.29
N LEU A 375 12.36 7.22 -0.39
CA LEU A 375 11.38 7.16 0.70
C LEU A 375 11.03 5.72 1.12
N HIS A 376 11.06 4.78 0.17
CA HIS A 376 10.86 3.35 0.44
C HIS A 376 11.83 2.80 1.49
N GLU A 377 13.06 3.32 1.55
CA GLU A 377 14.08 2.89 2.52
C GLU A 377 13.74 3.33 3.95
N TRP A 378 13.09 4.49 4.11
CA TRP A 378 12.58 4.93 5.42
C TRP A 378 11.33 4.17 5.81
N ILE A 379 10.45 3.87 4.85
CA ILE A 379 9.28 3.02 5.08
C ILE A 379 9.72 1.64 5.57
N ASP A 380 10.81 1.07 5.04
CA ASP A 380 11.38 -0.19 5.52
C ASP A 380 11.75 -0.17 7.01
N LEU A 381 12.25 0.97 7.51
CA LEU A 381 12.62 1.14 8.92
C LEU A 381 11.38 1.23 9.84
N ILE A 382 10.35 1.96 9.40
CA ILE A 382 9.22 2.32 10.26
C ILE A 382 8.07 1.34 10.15
N PHE A 383 7.71 0.90 8.93
CA PHE A 383 6.57 0.02 8.65
C PHE A 383 6.98 -1.31 8.01
N GLY A 384 8.20 -1.42 7.48
CA GLY A 384 8.63 -2.56 6.69
C GLY A 384 9.54 -3.54 7.41
N TYR A 385 10.33 -4.29 6.63
CA TYR A 385 11.05 -5.46 7.11
C TYR A 385 12.23 -5.15 8.05
N LYS A 386 12.73 -3.91 8.06
CA LYS A 386 13.81 -3.45 8.95
C LYS A 386 13.29 -2.93 10.31
N GLN A 387 12.00 -3.08 10.60
CA GLN A 387 11.42 -2.69 11.89
C GLN A 387 11.83 -3.64 13.03
N ARG A 388 11.98 -4.94 12.74
CA ARG A 388 12.26 -6.00 13.74
C ARG A 388 13.25 -7.04 13.21
N GLY A 389 13.70 -7.95 14.08
CA GLY A 389 14.55 -9.09 13.70
C GLY A 389 15.99 -8.72 13.36
N SER A 390 16.69 -9.60 12.63
CA SER A 390 18.10 -9.41 12.25
C SER A 390 18.31 -8.16 11.38
N GLU A 391 17.35 -7.86 10.53
CA GLU A 391 17.39 -6.71 9.62
C GLU A 391 17.33 -5.38 10.39
N ALA A 392 16.55 -5.31 11.47
CA ALA A 392 16.58 -4.18 12.38
C ALA A 392 17.94 -4.02 13.07
N VAL A 393 18.60 -5.10 13.46
CA VAL A 393 19.96 -5.03 14.06
C VAL A 393 20.97 -4.52 13.03
N ALA A 394 20.91 -5.04 11.80
CA ALA A 394 21.78 -4.64 10.70
C ALA A 394 21.58 -3.16 10.31
N ALA A 395 20.34 -2.68 10.33
CA ALA A 395 20.00 -1.28 10.07
C ALA A 395 20.13 -0.35 11.28
N HIS A 396 20.56 -0.89 12.44
CA HIS A 396 20.67 -0.19 13.71
C HIS A 396 19.36 0.40 14.23
N ASN A 397 18.24 -0.27 14.00
CA ASN A 397 16.88 0.22 14.20
C ASN A 397 16.14 -0.49 15.37
N VAL A 398 16.83 -0.77 16.48
CA VAL A 398 16.28 -1.57 17.59
C VAL A 398 15.87 -0.68 18.77
N PHE A 399 14.57 -0.61 19.04
CA PHE A 399 13.97 0.15 20.15
C PHE A 399 13.76 -0.72 21.40
N HIS A 400 13.39 -0.08 22.50
CA HIS A 400 13.06 -0.78 23.74
C HIS A 400 11.94 -1.81 23.51
N PRO A 401 12.03 -3.04 24.03
CA PRO A 401 11.07 -4.12 23.73
C PRO A 401 9.60 -3.78 23.97
N PHE A 402 9.32 -2.94 24.98
CA PHE A 402 7.95 -2.51 25.32
C PHE A 402 7.30 -1.61 24.27
N THR A 403 8.06 -1.05 23.32
CA THR A 403 7.48 -0.24 22.25
C THR A 403 6.84 -1.10 21.17
N TYR A 404 7.22 -2.38 21.04
CA TYR A 404 6.72 -3.27 19.99
C TYR A 404 5.42 -3.95 20.40
N GLU A 405 4.48 -4.03 19.47
CA GLU A 405 3.28 -4.84 19.60
C GLU A 405 3.63 -6.30 19.97
N GLY A 406 2.99 -6.84 21.01
CA GLY A 406 3.24 -8.18 21.52
C GLY A 406 4.52 -8.32 22.37
N GLY A 407 5.26 -7.22 22.62
CA GLY A 407 6.48 -7.25 23.43
C GLY A 407 6.26 -7.57 24.92
N VAL A 408 5.01 -7.46 25.40
CA VAL A 408 4.60 -7.82 26.76
C VAL A 408 3.21 -8.45 26.74
N ASP A 409 3.07 -9.63 27.31
CA ASP A 409 1.75 -10.21 27.60
C ASP A 409 1.18 -9.57 28.88
N CYS A 410 0.35 -8.54 28.71
CA CYS A 410 -0.28 -7.84 29.82
C CYS A 410 -1.24 -8.73 30.63
N ASP A 411 -1.71 -9.84 30.07
CA ASP A 411 -2.65 -10.75 30.73
C ASP A 411 -1.93 -11.81 31.57
N SER A 412 -0.62 -12.00 31.34
CA SER A 412 0.25 -12.83 32.18
C SER A 412 0.65 -12.17 33.51
N ILE A 413 0.42 -10.86 33.66
CA ILE A 413 0.81 -10.10 34.86
C ILE A 413 -0.32 -10.16 35.89
N GLU A 414 -0.13 -10.94 36.95
CA GLU A 414 -1.09 -11.09 38.06
C GLU A 414 -1.11 -9.87 38.99
N ASP A 415 0.01 -9.16 39.14
CA ASP A 415 0.14 -7.98 40.02
C ASP A 415 -0.46 -6.72 39.35
N PRO A 416 -1.54 -6.14 39.91
CA PRO A 416 -2.16 -4.93 39.37
C PRO A 416 -1.22 -3.73 39.32
N ASP A 417 -0.34 -3.54 40.31
CA ASP A 417 0.54 -2.37 40.38
C ASP A 417 1.64 -2.46 39.31
N GLN A 418 2.20 -3.66 39.11
CA GLN A 418 3.14 -3.93 38.02
C GLN A 418 2.48 -3.74 36.65
N LYS A 419 1.23 -4.21 36.49
CA LYS A 419 0.46 -4.03 35.24
C LYS A 419 0.21 -2.55 34.94
N ILE A 420 -0.15 -1.76 35.95
CA ILE A 420 -0.35 -0.31 35.80
C ILE A 420 0.97 0.38 35.43
N ALA A 421 2.06 0.12 36.15
CA ALA A 421 3.36 0.73 35.87
C ALA A 421 3.86 0.44 34.44
N MET A 422 3.68 -0.80 33.97
CA MET A 422 4.05 -1.19 32.61
C MET A 422 3.16 -0.52 31.56
N LEU A 423 1.85 -0.47 31.76
CA LEU A 423 0.93 0.22 30.85
C LEU A 423 1.24 1.72 30.77
N THR A 424 1.55 2.36 31.90
CA THR A 424 2.00 3.75 31.92
C THR A 424 3.28 3.93 31.11
N GLN A 425 4.25 3.02 31.25
CA GLN A 425 5.49 3.09 30.48
C GLN A 425 5.25 2.98 28.96
N ILE A 426 4.37 2.06 28.52
CA ILE A 426 4.02 1.90 27.09
C ILE A 426 3.36 3.19 26.55
N LEU A 427 2.44 3.77 27.32
CA LEU A 427 1.71 4.97 26.90
C LEU A 427 2.57 6.23 26.89
N GLU A 428 3.51 6.38 27.82
CA GLU A 428 4.34 7.58 27.96
C GLU A 428 5.58 7.59 27.05
N PHE A 429 6.21 6.42 26.84
CA PHE A 429 7.51 6.34 26.15
C PHE A 429 7.41 6.05 24.65
N GLY A 430 6.20 5.93 24.11
CA GLY A 430 5.92 5.77 22.70
C GLY A 430 5.80 4.32 22.25
N GLN A 431 4.94 4.09 21.25
CA GLN A 431 4.68 2.78 20.67
C GLN A 431 5.23 2.75 19.25
N THR A 432 5.77 1.61 18.79
CA THR A 432 6.23 1.37 17.41
C THR A 432 5.03 1.02 16.53
N PRO A 433 4.89 1.55 15.30
CA PRO A 433 3.73 1.28 14.46
C PRO A 433 3.63 -0.21 14.15
N ARG A 434 2.44 -0.67 13.76
CA ARG A 434 2.27 -2.03 13.26
C ARG A 434 3.12 -2.24 12.01
N GLN A 435 3.77 -3.40 11.92
CA GLN A 435 4.55 -3.78 10.74
C GLN A 435 3.59 -4.13 9.61
N LEU A 436 3.69 -3.41 8.49
CA LEU A 436 2.85 -3.58 7.30
C LEU A 436 3.51 -4.49 6.26
N PHE A 437 4.84 -4.40 6.13
CA PHE A 437 5.58 -5.14 5.11
C PHE A 437 6.69 -5.98 5.73
N VAL A 438 6.87 -7.20 5.23
CA VAL A 438 7.89 -8.16 5.69
C VAL A 438 9.02 -8.36 4.68
N THR A 439 8.92 -7.69 3.53
CA THR A 439 9.88 -7.71 2.43
C THR A 439 10.26 -6.27 2.06
N PRO A 440 11.37 -6.06 1.32
CA PRO A 440 11.84 -4.73 0.95
C PRO A 440 10.81 -3.93 0.18
N HIS A 441 10.48 -2.74 0.68
CA HIS A 441 9.46 -1.88 0.10
C HIS A 441 9.85 -1.47 -1.33
N PRO A 442 8.95 -1.59 -2.32
CA PRO A 442 9.23 -1.17 -3.69
C PRO A 442 9.55 0.32 -3.80
N GLN A 443 10.46 0.67 -4.72
CA GLN A 443 10.79 2.06 -5.03
C GLN A 443 9.68 2.72 -5.85
N ARG A 444 9.48 4.04 -5.69
CA ARG A 444 8.54 4.82 -6.51
C ARG A 444 9.01 4.88 -7.97
N ILE A 445 8.07 4.79 -8.92
CA ILE A 445 8.39 4.91 -10.35
C ILE A 445 8.53 6.39 -10.69
N THR A 446 9.76 6.88 -10.73
CA THR A 446 10.07 8.19 -11.30
C THR A 446 10.24 8.04 -12.82
N PRO A 447 9.53 8.82 -13.66
CA PRO A 447 9.78 8.84 -15.09
C PRO A 447 11.19 9.40 -15.30
N ARG A 448 12.15 8.51 -15.54
CA ARG A 448 13.48 8.92 -16.00
C ARG A 448 13.29 9.52 -17.39
N PHE A 449 13.45 10.83 -17.53
CA PHE A 449 13.74 11.42 -18.82
C PHE A 449 15.04 10.78 -19.32
N HIS A 450 14.92 9.79 -20.21
CA HIS A 450 16.07 9.20 -20.87
C HIS A 450 16.71 10.27 -21.76
N ASN A 451 17.75 10.94 -21.26
CA ASN A 451 18.72 11.60 -22.09
C ASN A 451 19.45 10.53 -22.91
N LEU A 452 18.89 10.18 -24.07
CA LEU A 452 19.52 9.36 -25.10
C LEU A 452 20.74 10.11 -25.65
N SER A 453 21.86 10.00 -24.95
CA SER A 453 23.20 10.27 -25.47
C SER A 453 23.73 9.02 -26.16
N ALA A 454 23.06 8.62 -27.24
CA ALA A 454 23.59 7.68 -28.21
C ALA A 454 23.35 8.27 -29.60
N THR A 455 24.35 8.99 -30.10
CA THR A 455 24.41 9.55 -31.44
C THR A 455 24.50 8.44 -32.49
N PRO A 456 23.52 8.28 -33.39
CA PRO A 456 23.77 7.68 -34.69
C PRO A 456 24.28 8.77 -35.62
N SER A 457 25.37 8.49 -36.33
CA SER A 457 26.01 9.38 -37.30
C SER A 457 25.02 9.98 -38.30
N LEU A 458 24.88 11.32 -38.26
CA LEU A 458 24.05 12.13 -39.15
C LEU A 458 24.68 12.22 -40.55
N SER A 459 23.93 11.82 -41.58
CA SER A 459 24.11 12.33 -42.94
C SER A 459 22.90 13.17 -43.34
N SER A 460 23.18 14.47 -43.51
CA SER A 460 22.36 15.60 -43.95
C SER A 460 21.07 15.33 -44.76
N MET A 461 19.93 15.82 -44.25
CA MET A 461 18.87 16.50 -45.02
C MET A 461 18.05 17.42 -44.09
N SER A 462 17.51 18.48 -44.67
CA SER A 462 16.91 19.73 -44.13
C SER A 462 15.64 19.59 -43.24
N PRO A 463 15.22 20.66 -42.53
CA PRO A 463 14.24 20.57 -41.44
C PRO A 463 12.79 20.60 -41.94
N SER A 464 12.02 19.56 -41.62
CA SER A 464 10.56 19.61 -41.63
C SER A 464 9.98 18.52 -40.73
N MET A 465 8.97 18.90 -39.94
CA MET A 465 8.07 18.10 -39.10
C MET A 465 8.64 17.68 -37.74
N GLU A 466 8.05 18.28 -36.71
CA GLU A 466 7.98 17.74 -35.35
C GLU A 466 7.61 16.25 -35.40
N SER A 467 8.39 15.46 -34.68
CA SER A 467 8.53 14.02 -34.84
C SER A 467 7.33 13.24 -34.29
N PHE A 468 6.77 12.45 -35.20
CA PHE A 468 5.73 11.42 -35.17
C PHE A 468 5.64 10.43 -33.97
N GLU A 469 6.38 10.59 -32.88
CA GLU A 469 6.36 9.64 -31.74
C GLU A 469 5.17 9.89 -30.78
N ASP A 470 4.69 11.13 -30.64
CA ASP A 470 3.59 11.48 -29.69
C ASP A 470 2.21 10.93 -30.08
N LEU A 471 1.94 10.69 -31.37
CA LEU A 471 0.61 10.25 -31.83
C LEU A 471 0.29 8.77 -31.48
N THR A 472 1.31 7.96 -31.16
CA THR A 472 1.12 6.51 -30.93
C THR A 472 0.81 6.17 -29.48
N GLU A 473 1.45 6.83 -28.51
CA GLU A 473 1.17 6.58 -27.09
C GLU A 473 -0.16 7.21 -26.64
N GLU A 474 -0.49 8.41 -27.14
CA GLU A 474 -1.81 8.99 -26.89
C GLU A 474 -2.94 8.15 -27.50
N SER A 475 -2.77 7.63 -28.72
CA SER A 475 -3.78 6.78 -29.35
C SER A 475 -3.95 5.43 -28.64
N LYS A 476 -2.87 4.83 -28.10
CA LYS A 476 -2.97 3.65 -27.23
C LYS A 476 -3.72 3.95 -25.94
N LYS A 477 -3.38 5.04 -25.24
CA LYS A 477 -4.11 5.47 -24.03
C LYS A 477 -5.59 5.69 -24.32
N MET A 478 -5.91 6.34 -25.45
CA MET A 478 -7.30 6.58 -25.87
C MET A 478 -8.05 5.27 -26.23
N ALA A 479 -7.36 4.30 -26.83
CA ALA A 479 -7.93 2.98 -27.09
C ALA A 479 -8.27 2.24 -25.80
N TRP A 480 -7.37 2.29 -24.81
CA TRP A 480 -7.59 1.69 -23.49
C TRP A 480 -8.67 2.40 -22.67
N SER A 481 -8.79 3.74 -22.77
CA SER A 481 -9.89 4.46 -22.12
C SER A 481 -11.27 4.09 -22.68
N ASN A 482 -11.32 3.63 -23.94
CA ASN A 482 -12.55 3.23 -24.62
C ASN A 482 -12.79 1.71 -24.62
N MET A 483 -12.01 0.95 -23.84
CA MET A 483 -12.12 -0.52 -23.75
C MET A 483 -13.46 -0.98 -23.16
N ASN A 484 -14.18 -0.09 -22.48
CA ASN A 484 -15.55 -0.33 -22.01
C ASN A 484 -16.59 -0.35 -23.15
N LYS A 485 -16.26 0.15 -24.34
CA LYS A 485 -17.14 0.19 -25.52
C LYS A 485 -16.58 -0.67 -26.64
N LEU A 486 -16.49 -1.98 -26.42
CA LEU A 486 -16.10 -2.91 -27.48
C LEU A 486 -17.29 -3.24 -28.38
N ALA A 487 -17.21 -2.81 -29.63
CA ALA A 487 -18.16 -3.20 -30.65
C ALA A 487 -17.77 -4.54 -31.27
N LEU A 488 -18.75 -5.46 -31.31
CA LEU A 488 -18.65 -6.71 -32.06
C LEU A 488 -18.60 -6.39 -33.57
N GLN A 489 -17.43 -6.54 -34.18
CA GLN A 489 -17.28 -6.29 -35.62
C GLN A 489 -17.65 -7.51 -36.45
N SER A 490 -17.23 -8.71 -36.02
CA SER A 490 -17.58 -9.96 -36.70
C SER A 490 -17.41 -11.17 -35.78
N CYS A 491 -18.22 -12.21 -36.04
CA CYS A 491 -18.16 -13.50 -35.34
C CYS A 491 -18.13 -14.64 -36.35
N HIS A 492 -17.29 -15.66 -36.13
CA HIS A 492 -17.17 -16.82 -37.00
C HIS A 492 -17.37 -18.12 -36.24
N LYS A 493 -18.34 -18.91 -36.67
CA LYS A 493 -18.61 -20.25 -36.14
C LYS A 493 -17.88 -21.31 -36.97
N ILE A 494 -17.28 -22.30 -36.31
CA ILE A 494 -16.29 -23.22 -36.92
C ILE A 494 -16.90 -24.31 -37.82
N HIS A 495 -18.23 -24.44 -37.91
CA HIS A 495 -18.91 -25.37 -38.84
C HIS A 495 -19.71 -24.63 -39.92
N LYS A 496 -19.48 -25.05 -41.18
CA LYS A 496 -20.15 -24.66 -42.44
C LYS A 496 -21.04 -23.41 -42.31
N ASP A 497 -20.43 -22.25 -42.18
CA ASP A 497 -20.60 -21.11 -43.09
C ASP A 497 -19.82 -19.89 -42.58
N ILE A 498 -19.27 -19.16 -43.55
CA ILE A 498 -18.10 -18.27 -43.50
C ILE A 498 -18.48 -16.87 -42.94
N SER A 499 -17.53 -16.12 -42.33
CA SER A 499 -17.17 -14.72 -42.75
C SER A 499 -16.38 -13.82 -41.76
N LYS A 500 -15.03 -13.66 -41.91
CA LYS A 500 -14.17 -12.42 -41.71
C LYS A 500 -13.09 -12.32 -40.59
N ASN A 501 -11.84 -12.69 -40.90
CA ASN A 501 -10.53 -12.13 -40.43
C ASN A 501 -9.48 -13.23 -40.32
N VAL A 502 -8.17 -12.95 -40.53
CA VAL A 502 -7.08 -13.92 -40.27
C VAL A 502 -7.04 -14.24 -38.79
N LEU A 503 -7.56 -15.42 -38.45
CA LEU A 503 -7.79 -15.85 -37.08
C LEU A 503 -7.23 -17.25 -36.95
N TYR A 504 -6.16 -17.41 -36.18
CA TYR A 504 -5.61 -18.73 -35.90
C TYR A 504 -6.41 -19.35 -34.76
N ARG A 505 -6.91 -20.57 -34.97
CA ARG A 505 -7.58 -21.35 -33.94
C ARG A 505 -6.92 -22.70 -33.77
N HIS A 506 -6.77 -23.08 -32.51
CA HIS A 506 -6.63 -24.44 -32.08
C HIS A 506 -7.97 -24.96 -31.51
N VAL A 507 -8.61 -25.85 -32.25
CA VAL A 507 -9.45 -26.91 -31.69
C VAL A 507 -9.19 -28.07 -32.64
N ASP A 508 -8.66 -29.16 -32.09
CA ASP A 508 -8.12 -30.31 -32.82
C ASP A 508 -6.75 -30.01 -33.45
N SER A 509 -6.07 -31.02 -34.00
CA SER A 509 -4.68 -30.92 -34.49
C SER A 509 -4.46 -30.05 -35.74
N THR A 510 -5.41 -29.14 -36.01
CA THR A 510 -5.51 -28.34 -37.22
C THR A 510 -5.34 -26.85 -36.96
N LEU A 511 -4.49 -26.20 -37.76
CA LEU A 511 -4.35 -24.77 -37.89
C LEU A 511 -5.29 -24.27 -38.99
N LYS A 512 -6.18 -23.35 -38.65
CA LYS A 512 -7.05 -22.65 -39.62
C LYS A 512 -6.58 -21.22 -39.77
N MET A 513 -6.44 -20.79 -41.03
CA MET A 513 -6.03 -19.44 -41.39
C MET A 513 -7.12 -18.82 -42.25
N PHE A 514 -7.48 -17.61 -41.93
CA PHE A 514 -8.55 -16.88 -42.58
C PHE A 514 -7.98 -15.60 -43.20
N SER A 515 -8.72 -14.86 -43.99
CA SER A 515 -8.34 -13.55 -44.54
C SER A 515 -9.50 -12.59 -44.37
N LYS A 516 -9.17 -11.29 -44.21
CA LYS A 516 -10.14 -10.20 -44.08
C LYS A 516 -11.05 -10.09 -45.31
N GLU A 517 -10.54 -10.39 -46.50
CA GLU A 517 -11.25 -10.23 -47.77
C GLU A 517 -11.95 -11.52 -48.25
N ASN A 518 -11.30 -12.69 -48.07
CA ASN A 518 -11.72 -13.94 -48.74
C ASN A 518 -12.20 -15.06 -47.80
N GLY A 519 -12.36 -14.81 -46.49
CA GLY A 519 -12.80 -15.85 -45.54
C GLY A 519 -11.71 -16.89 -45.22
N LEU A 520 -12.08 -18.15 -44.93
CA LEU A 520 -11.11 -19.21 -44.63
C LEU A 520 -10.20 -19.44 -45.84
N GLN A 521 -8.91 -19.15 -45.69
CA GLN A 521 -7.93 -19.38 -46.75
C GLN A 521 -7.37 -20.80 -46.71
N ARG A 522 -7.05 -21.31 -45.51
CA ARG A 522 -6.39 -22.62 -45.36
C ARG A 522 -6.76 -23.32 -44.06
N SER A 523 -6.73 -24.65 -44.10
CA SER A 523 -6.87 -25.53 -42.94
C SER A 523 -5.82 -26.64 -43.07
N VAL A 524 -4.92 -26.76 -42.10
CA VAL A 524 -3.78 -27.69 -42.16
C VAL A 524 -3.70 -28.47 -40.86
N SER A 525 -3.62 -29.80 -40.94
CA SER A 525 -3.36 -30.67 -39.79
C SER A 525 -1.86 -30.90 -39.65
N PHE A 526 -1.29 -30.68 -38.47
CA PHE A 526 0.13 -30.93 -38.21
C PHE A 526 0.40 -32.27 -37.54
N SER A 527 -0.45 -32.62 -36.57
CA SER A 527 -0.28 -33.83 -35.75
C SER A 527 -1.61 -34.55 -35.52
N ASN A 528 -1.62 -35.53 -34.61
CA ASN A 528 -2.82 -36.17 -34.08
C ASN A 528 -3.21 -35.62 -32.70
N MET A 529 -2.44 -34.67 -32.17
CA MET A 529 -2.64 -34.07 -30.86
C MET A 529 -2.98 -32.59 -30.99
N ALA A 530 -3.44 -32.00 -29.87
CA ALA A 530 -3.75 -30.59 -29.83
C ALA A 530 -2.50 -29.72 -30.11
N LEU A 531 -2.67 -28.64 -30.87
CA LEU A 531 -1.78 -27.47 -30.80
C LEU A 531 -2.05 -26.73 -29.49
N SER A 532 -1.08 -25.98 -28.98
CA SER A 532 -1.16 -25.32 -27.67
C SER A 532 -1.06 -23.81 -27.79
N SER A 533 -0.03 -23.30 -28.46
CA SER A 533 0.17 -21.88 -28.72
C SER A 533 0.62 -21.64 -30.16
N CYS A 534 0.30 -20.46 -30.71
CA CYS A 534 0.67 -20.07 -32.06
C CYS A 534 1.08 -18.60 -32.13
N LEU A 535 2.08 -18.30 -32.97
CA LEU A 535 2.54 -16.94 -33.24
C LEU A 535 2.94 -16.77 -34.71
N MET A 536 3.00 -15.52 -35.17
CA MET A 536 3.53 -15.16 -36.48
C MET A 536 4.94 -14.61 -36.32
N LEU A 537 5.85 -14.95 -37.23
CA LEU A 537 7.16 -14.31 -37.29
C LEU A 537 7.06 -12.89 -37.88
N PRO A 538 8.00 -11.98 -37.57
CA PRO A 538 7.97 -10.58 -38.03
C PRO A 538 7.95 -10.41 -39.57
N ASP A 539 8.28 -11.46 -40.32
CA ASP A 539 8.26 -11.45 -41.78
C ASP A 539 6.86 -11.71 -42.38
N ASP A 540 5.85 -11.97 -41.54
CA ASP A 540 4.47 -12.34 -41.87
C ASP A 540 4.34 -13.54 -42.83
N LYS A 541 5.41 -14.31 -43.01
CA LYS A 541 5.46 -15.44 -43.94
C LYS A 541 5.38 -16.77 -43.23
N ILE A 542 5.80 -16.83 -41.96
CA ILE A 542 5.91 -18.08 -41.21
C ILE A 542 5.05 -18.00 -39.95
N VAL A 543 4.18 -19.01 -39.81
CA VAL A 543 3.42 -19.26 -38.58
C VAL A 543 4.15 -20.35 -37.80
N VAL A 544 4.36 -20.11 -36.52
CA VAL A 544 4.92 -21.09 -35.58
C VAL A 544 3.79 -21.61 -34.70
N CYS A 545 3.69 -22.92 -34.53
CA CYS A 545 2.69 -23.55 -33.68
C CYS A 545 3.34 -24.62 -32.81
N SER A 546 3.05 -24.61 -31.51
CA SER A 546 3.43 -25.69 -30.59
C SER A 546 2.33 -26.72 -30.46
N SER A 547 2.67 -27.96 -30.09
CA SER A 547 1.72 -29.06 -29.93
C SER A 547 2.02 -29.93 -28.71
N TRP A 548 0.99 -30.62 -28.25
CA TRP A 548 1.07 -31.61 -27.17
C TRP A 548 1.81 -32.89 -27.57
N ASP A 549 2.24 -33.01 -28.83
CA ASP A 549 3.10 -34.09 -29.32
C ASP A 549 4.60 -33.81 -29.15
N ASN A 550 4.94 -32.83 -28.30
CA ASN A 550 6.27 -32.38 -27.95
C ASN A 550 6.99 -31.54 -29.03
N ASN A 551 6.33 -31.26 -30.17
CA ASN A 551 6.94 -30.54 -31.28
C ASN A 551 6.47 -29.10 -31.42
N VAL A 552 7.34 -28.30 -32.05
CA VAL A 552 7.05 -26.98 -32.59
C VAL A 552 7.15 -27.03 -34.11
N TYR A 553 6.09 -26.60 -34.77
CA TYR A 553 5.92 -26.63 -36.22
C TYR A 553 6.09 -25.24 -36.82
N PHE A 554 6.89 -25.16 -37.89
CA PHE A 554 7.07 -23.94 -38.68
C PHE A 554 6.35 -24.12 -40.01
N TYR A 555 5.40 -23.23 -40.30
CA TYR A 555 4.55 -23.32 -41.48
C TYR A 555 4.66 -22.06 -42.33
N SER A 556 5.07 -22.23 -43.59
CA SER A 556 5.15 -21.13 -44.53
C SER A 556 3.78 -20.85 -45.15
N ILE A 557 3.26 -19.64 -44.93
CA ILE A 557 2.04 -19.13 -45.56
C ILE A 557 2.25 -18.98 -47.06
N ALA A 558 3.38 -18.42 -47.49
CA ALA A 558 3.67 -18.20 -48.91
C ALA A 558 3.64 -19.51 -49.72
N TYR A 559 4.28 -20.56 -49.21
CA TYR A 559 4.40 -21.85 -49.92
C TYR A 559 3.31 -22.87 -49.55
N GLY A 560 2.59 -22.66 -48.45
CA GLY A 560 1.53 -23.56 -48.01
C GLY A 560 1.96 -24.94 -47.59
N ARG A 561 3.16 -25.01 -46.99
CA ARG A 561 3.73 -26.27 -46.50
C ARG A 561 4.40 -26.06 -45.16
N ARG A 562 4.48 -27.13 -44.39
CA ARG A 562 5.37 -27.23 -43.22
C ARG A 562 6.81 -27.08 -43.70
N GLN A 563 7.48 -26.05 -43.20
CA GLN A 563 8.87 -25.73 -43.52
C GLN A 563 9.81 -26.55 -42.64
N ASP A 564 9.57 -26.53 -41.33
CA ASP A 564 10.39 -27.27 -40.36
C ASP A 564 9.59 -27.80 -39.17
N THR A 565 10.25 -28.66 -38.38
CA THR A 565 9.72 -29.25 -37.16
C THR A 565 10.85 -29.34 -36.15
N LEU A 566 10.64 -28.76 -34.98
CA LEU A 566 11.57 -28.78 -33.85
C LEU A 566 10.96 -29.66 -32.76
N MET A 567 11.62 -30.77 -32.45
CA MET A 567 11.30 -31.58 -31.26
C MET A 567 12.06 -30.97 -30.09
N GLY A 568 11.39 -30.09 -29.34
CA GLY A 568 12.04 -29.28 -28.32
C GLY A 568 12.02 -29.89 -26.92
N HIS A 569 11.02 -30.71 -26.64
CA HIS A 569 10.64 -31.10 -25.28
C HIS A 569 10.31 -32.59 -25.18
N ASP A 570 10.19 -33.09 -23.95
CA ASP A 570 9.86 -34.50 -23.67
C ASP A 570 8.38 -34.70 -23.30
N ASP A 571 7.65 -33.59 -23.10
CA ASP A 571 6.20 -33.54 -22.89
C ASP A 571 5.58 -32.38 -23.71
N ALA A 572 4.28 -32.17 -23.55
CA ALA A 572 3.52 -31.15 -24.25
C ALA A 572 4.14 -29.75 -24.10
N VAL A 573 4.46 -29.14 -25.25
CA VAL A 573 4.87 -27.73 -25.31
C VAL A 573 3.64 -26.89 -25.00
N SER A 574 3.64 -26.12 -23.93
CA SER A 574 2.48 -25.40 -23.41
C SER A 574 2.36 -23.98 -23.99
N HIS A 575 3.48 -23.28 -24.15
CA HIS A 575 3.51 -21.90 -24.63
C HIS A 575 4.77 -21.62 -25.45
N ILE A 576 4.65 -20.69 -26.41
CA ILE A 576 5.78 -20.24 -27.24
C ILE A 576 5.81 -18.72 -27.34
N CYS A 577 7.01 -18.16 -27.41
CA CYS A 577 7.26 -16.74 -27.70
C CYS A 577 8.46 -16.58 -28.64
N TRP A 578 8.43 -15.58 -29.50
CA TRP A 578 9.49 -15.30 -30.47
C TRP A 578 9.97 -13.87 -30.33
N ARG A 579 11.30 -13.67 -30.19
CA ARG A 579 11.92 -12.36 -30.16
C ARG A 579 13.40 -12.43 -30.55
N ASP A 580 13.85 -11.48 -31.37
CA ASP A 580 15.27 -11.32 -31.78
C ASP A 580 15.93 -12.62 -32.26
N ASP A 581 15.26 -13.33 -33.19
CA ASP A 581 15.66 -14.63 -33.74
C ASP A 581 15.84 -15.76 -32.70
N LYS A 582 15.27 -15.57 -31.51
CA LYS A 582 15.18 -16.58 -30.46
C LYS A 582 13.74 -17.05 -30.29
N LEU A 583 13.58 -18.36 -30.18
CA LEU A 583 12.34 -19.01 -29.81
C LEU A 583 12.42 -19.45 -28.35
N TYR A 584 11.40 -19.09 -27.58
CA TYR A 584 11.24 -19.48 -26.18
C TYR A 584 10.09 -20.48 -26.11
N THR A 585 10.33 -21.65 -25.52
CA THR A 585 9.34 -22.72 -25.41
C THR A 585 9.19 -23.16 -23.95
N ALA A 586 7.96 -23.13 -23.43
CA ALA A 586 7.62 -23.74 -22.14
C ALA A 586 6.95 -25.08 -22.35
N SER A 587 7.12 -25.99 -21.40
CA SER A 587 6.61 -27.35 -21.48
C SER A 587 6.19 -27.91 -20.12
N TRP A 588 5.31 -28.91 -20.17
CA TRP A 588 4.91 -29.68 -19.00
C TRP A 588 5.98 -30.65 -18.49
N ASP A 589 7.10 -30.80 -19.21
CA ASP A 589 8.31 -31.48 -18.72
C ASP A 589 9.07 -30.67 -17.64
N SER A 590 8.50 -29.56 -17.19
CA SER A 590 9.05 -28.64 -16.17
C SER A 590 10.27 -27.86 -16.64
N THR A 591 10.44 -27.69 -17.96
CA THR A 591 11.54 -26.91 -18.54
C THR A 591 11.03 -25.75 -19.40
N VAL A 592 11.82 -24.67 -19.42
CA VAL A 592 11.75 -23.62 -20.44
C VAL A 592 13.05 -23.61 -21.23
N LYS A 593 12.95 -23.70 -22.56
CA LYS A 593 14.11 -23.77 -23.45
C LYS A 593 14.16 -22.56 -24.37
N ILE A 594 15.37 -22.04 -24.57
CA ILE A 594 15.65 -20.95 -25.50
C ILE A 594 16.44 -21.48 -26.69
N TRP A 595 15.90 -21.29 -27.89
CA TRP A 595 16.50 -21.75 -29.14
C TRP A 595 16.94 -20.56 -29.98
N LYS A 596 18.16 -20.58 -30.49
CA LYS A 596 18.61 -19.64 -31.51
C LYS A 596 18.27 -20.18 -32.89
N CYS A 597 17.56 -19.39 -33.69
CA CYS A 597 17.38 -19.66 -35.10
C CYS A 597 18.64 -19.22 -35.85
N VAL A 598 19.35 -20.16 -36.46
CA VAL A 598 20.51 -19.84 -37.32
C VAL A 598 20.05 -19.92 -38.77
N ALA A 599 19.91 -18.76 -39.41
CA ALA A 599 19.66 -18.68 -40.83
C ALA A 599 20.96 -19.01 -41.60
N ASP A 600 20.97 -20.14 -42.30
CA ASP A 600 22.10 -20.55 -43.12
C ASP A 600 22.18 -19.69 -44.39
N ASP A 601 23.39 -19.24 -44.73
CA ASP A 601 23.67 -18.30 -45.82
C ASP A 601 23.36 -18.93 -47.21
N ILE A 602 22.19 -18.59 -47.76
CA ILE A 602 21.72 -18.47 -49.16
C ILE A 602 22.01 -19.62 -50.18
N SER A 603 22.69 -20.71 -49.84
CA SER A 603 23.14 -21.69 -50.86
C SER A 603 22.70 -23.14 -50.70
N SER A 604 21.83 -23.51 -49.75
CA SER A 604 21.36 -24.90 -49.69
C SER A 604 19.90 -25.07 -49.24
N ASN A 605 19.20 -26.00 -49.89
CA ASN A 605 17.86 -26.51 -49.53
C ASN A 605 17.86 -27.29 -48.19
N LYS A 606 18.60 -26.84 -47.16
CA LYS A 606 18.68 -27.51 -45.86
C LYS A 606 17.77 -26.85 -44.83
N ARG A 607 17.33 -27.69 -43.88
CA ARG A 607 16.45 -27.36 -42.75
C ARG A 607 17.05 -26.22 -41.93
N THR A 608 16.20 -25.35 -41.42
CA THR A 608 16.57 -24.31 -40.45
C THR A 608 17.11 -25.00 -39.19
N GLN A 609 18.33 -24.65 -38.76
CA GLN A 609 18.94 -25.23 -37.57
C GLN A 609 18.56 -24.40 -36.33
N PHE A 610 18.18 -25.10 -35.27
CA PHE A 610 17.87 -24.51 -33.97
C PHE A 610 18.88 -25.01 -32.94
N ASP A 611 19.69 -24.09 -32.42
CA ASP A 611 20.67 -24.39 -31.37
C ASP A 611 20.08 -24.03 -30.00
N LEU A 612 20.12 -24.96 -29.04
CA LEU A 612 19.70 -24.71 -27.67
C LEU A 612 20.71 -23.77 -26.98
N LEU A 613 20.24 -22.59 -26.56
CA LEU A 613 21.06 -21.58 -25.87
C LEU A 613 21.04 -21.74 -24.35
N ALA A 614 19.85 -22.00 -23.79
CA ALA A 614 19.63 -22.06 -22.36
C ALA A 614 18.43 -22.96 -22.06
N GLU A 615 18.46 -23.55 -20.86
CA GLU A 615 17.41 -24.38 -20.29
C GLU A 615 17.20 -23.97 -18.84
N PHE A 616 15.96 -23.65 -18.49
CA PHE A 616 15.54 -23.29 -17.14
C PHE A 616 14.67 -24.40 -16.58
N GLU A 617 15.06 -24.92 -15.42
CA GLU A 617 14.36 -26.01 -14.73
C GLU A 617 13.40 -25.45 -13.68
N HIS A 618 12.23 -26.08 -13.57
CA HIS A 618 11.20 -25.78 -12.59
C HIS A 618 10.85 -27.02 -11.77
N GLU A 619 10.28 -26.82 -10.58
CA GLU A 619 9.79 -27.93 -9.74
C GLU A 619 8.49 -28.57 -10.28
N ALA A 620 7.79 -27.88 -11.18
CA ALA A 620 6.53 -28.32 -11.76
C ALA A 620 6.39 -27.89 -13.23
N GLY A 621 5.46 -28.53 -13.95
CA GLY A 621 5.20 -28.26 -15.36
C GLY A 621 4.85 -26.78 -15.62
N VAL A 622 5.51 -26.19 -16.62
CA VAL A 622 5.36 -24.77 -16.98
C VAL A 622 4.18 -24.62 -17.94
N ASN A 623 3.23 -23.73 -17.62
CA ASN A 623 2.04 -23.55 -18.44
C ASN A 623 2.09 -22.33 -19.35
N THR A 624 2.78 -21.27 -18.94
CA THR A 624 2.80 -19.99 -19.65
C THR A 624 4.14 -19.30 -19.45
N LEU A 625 4.52 -18.47 -20.42
CA LEU A 625 5.71 -17.64 -20.35
C LEU A 625 5.44 -16.31 -21.06
N ASP A 626 6.11 -15.25 -20.61
CA ASP A 626 6.15 -13.96 -21.30
C ASP A 626 7.54 -13.31 -21.16
N LEU A 627 7.88 -12.44 -22.11
CA LEU A 627 9.14 -11.71 -22.14
C LEU A 627 8.93 -10.24 -21.83
N SER A 628 9.88 -9.63 -21.13
CA SER A 628 9.84 -8.18 -20.96
C SER A 628 9.95 -7.48 -22.32
N PRO A 629 9.33 -6.29 -22.48
CA PRO A 629 9.52 -5.44 -23.67
C PRO A 629 10.99 -5.23 -24.07
N ALA A 630 11.90 -5.18 -23.10
CA ALA A 630 13.34 -5.08 -23.35
C ALA A 630 14.02 -6.39 -23.80
N GLY A 631 13.35 -7.54 -23.63
CA GLY A 631 13.89 -8.87 -23.99
C GLY A 631 14.98 -9.38 -23.06
N THR A 632 15.11 -8.81 -21.86
CA THR A 632 16.13 -9.15 -20.86
C THR A 632 15.61 -10.08 -19.78
N LEU A 633 14.31 -10.00 -19.48
CA LEU A 633 13.67 -10.76 -18.42
C LEU A 633 12.62 -11.71 -18.99
N LEU A 634 12.45 -12.85 -18.34
CA LEU A 634 11.48 -13.88 -18.69
C LEU A 634 10.64 -14.20 -17.44
N ALA A 635 9.32 -14.13 -17.58
CA ALA A 635 8.37 -14.54 -16.56
C ALA A 635 7.74 -15.87 -16.95
N THR A 636 7.65 -16.81 -16.01
CA THR A 636 7.11 -18.16 -16.25
C THR A 636 6.11 -18.51 -15.16
N GLY A 637 4.97 -19.08 -15.55
CA GLY A 637 3.93 -19.54 -14.63
C GLY A 637 3.78 -21.06 -14.65
N THR A 638 3.78 -21.70 -13.48
CA THR A 638 3.67 -23.16 -13.34
C THR A 638 2.25 -23.64 -13.07
N LYS A 639 2.06 -24.96 -13.13
CA LYS A 639 0.81 -25.64 -12.77
C LYS A 639 0.46 -25.55 -11.27
N GLU A 640 1.46 -25.39 -10.40
CA GLU A 640 1.27 -25.32 -8.95
C GLU A 640 1.11 -23.88 -8.43
N GLY A 641 0.97 -22.89 -9.33
CA GLY A 641 0.73 -21.49 -8.92
C GLY A 641 1.99 -20.69 -8.63
N THR A 642 3.16 -21.19 -9.05
CA THR A 642 4.43 -20.49 -8.88
C THR A 642 4.72 -19.60 -10.09
N LEU A 643 4.93 -18.32 -9.83
CA LEU A 643 5.50 -17.35 -10.75
C LEU A 643 7.01 -17.29 -10.52
N THR A 644 7.80 -17.50 -11.57
CA THR A 644 9.27 -17.35 -11.51
C THR A 644 9.72 -16.30 -12.51
N LEU A 645 10.60 -15.42 -12.05
CA LEU A 645 11.26 -14.40 -12.86
C LEU A 645 12.71 -14.82 -13.11
N TRP A 646 13.11 -14.75 -14.37
CA TRP A 646 14.45 -15.13 -14.82
C TRP A 646 15.13 -13.93 -15.50
N ASP A 647 16.44 -13.81 -15.28
CA ASP A 647 17.32 -13.02 -16.13
C ASP A 647 17.83 -13.93 -17.23
N ILE A 648 17.62 -13.57 -18.50
CA ILE A 648 18.05 -14.39 -19.64
C ILE A 648 19.58 -14.50 -19.71
N ALA A 649 20.31 -13.54 -19.15
CA ALA A 649 21.77 -13.58 -19.09
C ALA A 649 22.32 -14.50 -17.99
N SER A 650 21.49 -14.89 -17.01
CA SER A 650 21.87 -15.68 -15.85
C SER A 650 21.14 -17.02 -15.82
N PRO A 651 21.80 -18.12 -15.41
CA PRO A 651 21.12 -19.41 -15.27
C PRO A 651 20.26 -19.51 -13.99
N LEU A 652 20.36 -18.54 -13.07
CA LEU A 652 19.65 -18.57 -11.79
C LEU A 652 18.34 -17.76 -11.85
N PRO A 653 17.26 -18.22 -11.19
CA PRO A 653 16.05 -17.43 -11.05
C PRO A 653 16.33 -16.18 -10.23
N LEU A 654 15.78 -15.04 -10.66
CA LEU A 654 15.85 -13.79 -9.90
C LEU A 654 14.94 -13.84 -8.68
N ASN A 655 13.67 -14.20 -8.91
CA ASN A 655 12.63 -14.28 -7.90
C ASN A 655 11.70 -15.47 -8.19
N GLN A 656 11.23 -16.13 -7.13
CA GLN A 656 10.24 -17.20 -7.21
C GLN A 656 9.16 -16.93 -6.16
N LEU A 657 7.91 -16.82 -6.60
CA LEU A 657 6.78 -16.45 -5.78
C LEU A 657 5.64 -17.46 -5.96
N THR A 658 5.10 -17.99 -4.87
CA THR A 658 3.86 -18.78 -4.91
C THR A 658 2.69 -17.81 -4.75
N CYS A 659 2.20 -17.29 -5.88
CA CYS A 659 1.16 -16.25 -5.89
C CYS A 659 -0.25 -16.80 -6.10
N HIS A 660 -0.39 -18.01 -6.64
CA HIS A 660 -1.68 -18.65 -6.86
C HIS A 660 -1.78 -19.98 -6.13
N SER A 661 -2.99 -20.38 -5.74
CA SER A 661 -3.27 -21.69 -5.13
C SER A 661 -3.53 -22.81 -6.14
N GLY A 662 -3.43 -22.51 -7.43
CA GLY A 662 -3.63 -23.44 -8.52
C GLY A 662 -2.92 -22.97 -9.80
N LYS A 663 -3.29 -23.57 -10.93
CA LYS A 663 -2.58 -23.36 -12.21
C LYS A 663 -2.60 -21.89 -12.66
N ILE A 664 -1.42 -21.36 -13.02
CA ILE A 664 -1.33 -20.05 -13.69
C ILE A 664 -1.70 -20.21 -15.17
N HIS A 665 -2.76 -19.54 -15.61
CA HIS A 665 -3.24 -19.62 -16.99
C HIS A 665 -2.43 -18.75 -17.94
N GLN A 666 -2.15 -17.50 -17.55
CA GLN A 666 -1.37 -16.55 -18.36
C GLN A 666 -0.56 -15.63 -17.44
N VAL A 667 0.63 -15.24 -17.91
CA VAL A 667 1.47 -14.19 -17.33
C VAL A 667 1.74 -13.13 -18.38
N ALA A 668 1.90 -11.87 -17.98
CA ALA A 668 2.36 -10.81 -18.86
C ALA A 668 3.14 -9.73 -18.11
N PHE A 669 4.18 -9.18 -18.73
CA PHE A 669 4.85 -7.98 -18.24
C PHE A 669 4.01 -6.73 -18.52
N SER A 670 4.13 -5.75 -17.64
CA SER A 670 3.66 -4.39 -17.92
C SER A 670 4.51 -3.76 -19.03
N PRO A 671 3.97 -2.79 -19.78
CA PRO A 671 4.73 -2.10 -20.83
C PRO A 671 6.03 -1.42 -20.33
N ASP A 672 6.07 -1.01 -19.06
CA ASP A 672 7.26 -0.43 -18.42
C ASP A 672 8.25 -1.47 -17.86
N SER A 673 7.94 -2.77 -17.98
CA SER A 673 8.73 -3.91 -17.45
C SER A 673 8.92 -3.92 -15.92
N ARG A 674 8.16 -3.12 -15.16
CA ARG A 674 8.30 -3.03 -13.69
C ARG A 674 7.36 -3.97 -12.94
N HIS A 675 6.30 -4.43 -13.59
CA HIS A 675 5.28 -5.26 -12.97
C HIS A 675 4.98 -6.48 -13.84
N ILE A 676 4.50 -7.54 -13.19
CA ILE A 676 3.96 -8.73 -13.85
C ILE A 676 2.53 -8.94 -13.37
N LEU A 677 1.63 -9.20 -14.31
CA LEU A 677 0.28 -9.64 -14.04
C LEU A 677 0.18 -11.14 -14.30
N SER A 678 -0.36 -11.89 -13.34
CA SER A 678 -0.69 -13.30 -13.50
C SER A 678 -2.17 -13.55 -13.19
N VAL A 679 -2.77 -14.50 -13.92
CA VAL A 679 -4.14 -14.96 -13.66
C VAL A 679 -4.16 -16.47 -13.47
N GLY A 680 -4.93 -16.94 -12.49
CA GLY A 680 -4.91 -18.33 -12.04
C GLY A 680 -6.28 -19.00 -11.92
N GLU A 681 -6.25 -20.32 -11.70
CA GLU A 681 -7.40 -21.19 -11.42
C GLU A 681 -8.12 -20.83 -10.11
N ASP A 682 -7.45 -20.08 -9.23
CA ASP A 682 -8.01 -19.56 -7.98
C ASP A 682 -8.88 -18.31 -8.16
N SER A 683 -9.23 -17.96 -9.40
CA SER A 683 -10.02 -16.78 -9.74
C SER A 683 -9.38 -15.46 -9.28
N CYS A 684 -8.06 -15.42 -9.10
CA CYS A 684 -7.34 -14.22 -8.71
C CYS A 684 -6.55 -13.63 -9.90
N LEU A 685 -6.48 -12.30 -9.93
CA LEU A 685 -5.50 -11.55 -10.73
C LEU A 685 -4.46 -11.00 -9.76
N VAL A 686 -3.19 -11.35 -9.96
CA VAL A 686 -2.10 -10.96 -9.07
C VAL A 686 -1.11 -10.07 -9.80
N VAL A 687 -0.83 -8.90 -9.24
CA VAL A 687 0.21 -7.98 -9.71
C VAL A 687 1.44 -8.15 -8.82
N THR A 688 2.60 -8.39 -9.43
CA THR A 688 3.88 -8.60 -8.74
C THR A 688 4.91 -7.58 -9.20
N ASP A 689 5.72 -7.06 -8.28
CA ASP A 689 6.85 -6.18 -8.59
C ASP A 689 8.02 -7.00 -9.14
N VAL A 690 8.58 -6.56 -10.27
CA VAL A 690 9.69 -7.26 -10.94
C VAL A 690 11.00 -7.11 -10.16
N GLN A 691 11.24 -5.95 -9.53
CA GLN A 691 12.50 -5.64 -8.86
C GLN A 691 12.59 -6.32 -7.49
N THR A 692 11.52 -6.23 -6.70
CA THR A 692 11.50 -6.79 -5.33
C THR A 692 10.95 -8.20 -5.26
N GLY A 693 10.22 -8.66 -6.29
CA GLY A 693 9.51 -9.95 -6.26
C GLY A 693 8.31 -9.96 -5.31
N MET A 694 7.88 -8.79 -4.84
CA MET A 694 6.74 -8.67 -3.93
C MET A 694 5.41 -8.73 -4.66
N LEU A 695 4.43 -9.36 -4.01
CA LEU A 695 3.04 -9.24 -4.40
C LEU A 695 2.58 -7.79 -4.12
N ILE A 696 2.19 -7.07 -5.18
CA ILE A 696 1.72 -5.69 -5.10
C ILE A 696 0.21 -5.63 -4.93
N ALA A 697 -0.56 -6.49 -5.58
CA ALA A 697 -2.02 -6.48 -5.48
C ALA A 697 -2.59 -7.87 -5.81
N THR A 698 -3.65 -8.26 -5.10
CA THR A 698 -4.48 -9.43 -5.44
C THR A 698 -5.91 -8.97 -5.63
N VAL A 699 -6.45 -9.16 -6.83
CA VAL A 699 -7.83 -8.83 -7.18
C VAL A 699 -8.61 -10.13 -7.36
N HIS A 700 -9.64 -10.32 -6.53
CA HIS A 700 -10.50 -11.49 -6.62
C HIS A 700 -11.59 -11.29 -7.68
N ALA A 701 -11.65 -12.20 -8.65
CA ALA A 701 -12.72 -12.30 -9.60
C ALA A 701 -13.79 -13.29 -9.14
N GLU A 702 -15.03 -13.11 -9.61
CA GLU A 702 -16.13 -14.05 -9.35
C GLU A 702 -15.88 -15.44 -9.98
N GLN A 703 -15.06 -15.49 -11.03
CA GLN A 703 -14.78 -16.71 -11.79
C GLN A 703 -13.35 -16.69 -12.35
N GLU A 704 -12.86 -17.87 -12.71
CA GLU A 704 -11.55 -18.08 -13.32
C GLU A 704 -11.34 -17.23 -14.58
N GLN A 705 -10.25 -16.48 -14.61
CA GLN A 705 -9.78 -15.72 -15.77
C GLN A 705 -8.70 -16.54 -16.49
N ARG A 706 -8.88 -16.77 -17.80
CA ARG A 706 -8.02 -17.67 -18.58
C ARG A 706 -7.02 -16.96 -19.46
N CYS A 707 -7.38 -15.78 -19.94
CA CYS A 707 -6.50 -14.98 -20.77
C CYS A 707 -6.74 -13.50 -20.54
N PHE A 708 -5.74 -12.66 -20.79
CA PHE A 708 -5.87 -11.22 -20.65
C PHE A 708 -4.93 -10.43 -21.57
N CYS A 709 -5.24 -9.15 -21.72
CA CYS A 709 -4.38 -8.09 -22.24
C CYS A 709 -4.27 -7.00 -21.18
N TRP A 710 -3.13 -6.30 -21.12
CA TRP A 710 -2.83 -5.35 -20.05
C TRP A 710 -1.99 -4.16 -20.56
N ASP A 711 -2.32 -2.94 -20.14
CA ASP A 711 -1.54 -1.72 -20.42
C ASP A 711 -0.74 -1.19 -19.21
N GLY A 712 -0.81 -1.87 -18.07
CA GLY A 712 -0.33 -1.37 -16.79
C GLY A 712 -1.49 -1.00 -15.85
N ASN A 713 -2.47 -0.23 -16.28
CA ASN A 713 -3.58 0.25 -15.44
C ASN A 713 -4.84 -0.60 -15.57
N THR A 714 -5.28 -0.81 -16.80
CA THR A 714 -6.51 -1.49 -17.18
C THR A 714 -6.21 -2.88 -17.70
N VAL A 715 -7.01 -3.87 -17.28
CA VAL A 715 -6.92 -5.24 -17.77
C VAL A 715 -8.19 -5.57 -18.52
N LEU A 716 -8.05 -6.11 -19.74
CA LEU A 716 -9.14 -6.81 -20.41
C LEU A 716 -8.89 -8.30 -20.22
N SER A 717 -9.78 -9.01 -19.53
CA SER A 717 -9.66 -10.45 -19.27
C SER A 717 -10.84 -11.22 -19.86
N GLY A 718 -10.60 -12.50 -20.20
CA GLY A 718 -11.62 -13.45 -20.62
C GLY A 718 -11.84 -14.54 -19.57
N GLY A 719 -13.08 -14.69 -19.13
CA GLY A 719 -13.46 -15.62 -18.05
C GLY A 719 -14.00 -16.98 -18.52
N MET A 720 -14.18 -17.88 -17.54
CA MET A 720 -14.81 -19.19 -17.74
C MET A 720 -16.28 -19.10 -18.20
N SER A 721 -17.03 -18.07 -17.80
CA SER A 721 -18.41 -17.85 -18.24
C SER A 721 -18.53 -17.53 -19.74
N GLY A 722 -17.44 -17.08 -20.37
CA GLY A 722 -17.45 -16.54 -21.72
C GLY A 722 -17.56 -15.01 -21.78
N ASP A 723 -17.64 -14.33 -20.63
CA ASP A 723 -17.63 -12.87 -20.56
C ASP A 723 -16.21 -12.31 -20.66
N LEU A 724 -16.10 -11.12 -21.25
CA LEU A 724 -14.92 -10.28 -21.15
C LEU A 724 -15.12 -9.27 -20.01
N SER A 725 -14.15 -9.14 -19.14
CA SER A 725 -14.19 -8.19 -18.02
C SER A 725 -13.10 -7.14 -18.19
N VAL A 726 -13.49 -5.87 -18.07
CA VAL A 726 -12.58 -4.73 -18.03
C VAL A 726 -12.35 -4.36 -16.57
N TRP A 727 -11.12 -4.48 -16.11
CA TRP A 727 -10.71 -4.22 -14.73
C TRP A 727 -9.90 -2.96 -14.66
N ASP A 728 -10.12 -2.20 -13.60
CA ASP A 728 -9.16 -1.22 -13.12
C ASP A 728 -8.44 -1.82 -11.91
N LEU A 729 -7.13 -2.05 -12.05
CA LEU A 729 -6.32 -2.65 -11.01
C LEU A 729 -6.12 -1.71 -9.81
N LEU A 730 -6.21 -0.40 -10.00
CA LEU A 730 -6.01 0.57 -8.92
C LEU A 730 -7.20 0.59 -7.96
N SER A 731 -8.42 0.52 -8.51
CA SER A 731 -9.65 0.45 -7.71
C SER A 731 -10.03 -0.99 -7.33
N SER A 732 -9.31 -1.99 -7.82
CA SER A 732 -9.61 -3.43 -7.65
C SER A 732 -11.05 -3.78 -8.03
N LYS A 733 -11.61 -3.07 -9.03
CA LYS A 733 -13.02 -3.21 -9.45
C LYS A 733 -13.12 -3.57 -10.92
N VAL A 734 -14.18 -4.33 -11.22
CA VAL A 734 -14.64 -4.54 -12.60
C VAL A 734 -15.35 -3.26 -13.04
N ILE A 735 -14.80 -2.58 -14.04
CA ILE A 735 -15.42 -1.41 -14.67
C ILE A 735 -16.62 -1.88 -15.51
N HIS A 736 -16.43 -2.94 -16.30
CA HIS A 736 -17.46 -3.42 -17.21
C HIS A 736 -17.36 -4.92 -17.49
N LYS A 737 -18.50 -5.58 -17.71
CA LYS A 737 -18.59 -6.97 -18.20
C LYS A 737 -19.29 -6.97 -19.55
N ILE A 738 -18.66 -7.59 -20.54
CA ILE A 738 -19.09 -7.64 -21.93
C ILE A 738 -19.34 -9.11 -22.29
N PRO A 739 -20.60 -9.51 -22.54
CA PRO A 739 -20.89 -10.88 -22.93
C PRO A 739 -20.31 -11.15 -24.33
N ALA A 740 -19.38 -12.10 -24.42
CA ALA A 740 -18.65 -12.37 -25.66
C ALA A 740 -18.94 -13.77 -26.21
N HIS A 741 -18.67 -14.81 -25.44
CA HIS A 741 -18.78 -16.21 -25.86
C HIS A 741 -19.83 -16.95 -25.04
N SER A 742 -20.37 -18.02 -25.61
CA SER A 742 -21.31 -18.93 -24.90
C SER A 742 -20.62 -19.95 -23.99
N GLY A 743 -19.30 -19.89 -23.89
CA GLY A 743 -18.47 -20.67 -22.98
C GLY A 743 -17.09 -20.05 -22.86
N ALA A 744 -16.23 -20.63 -22.03
CA ALA A 744 -14.96 -20.04 -21.61
C ALA A 744 -14.13 -19.43 -22.76
N VAL A 745 -13.66 -18.20 -22.55
CA VAL A 745 -12.69 -17.55 -23.42
C VAL A 745 -11.33 -18.17 -23.15
N THR A 746 -10.70 -18.76 -24.16
CA THR A 746 -9.46 -19.53 -24.01
C THR A 746 -8.22 -18.75 -24.41
N CYS A 747 -8.38 -17.78 -25.31
CA CYS A 747 -7.27 -16.97 -25.80
C CYS A 747 -7.76 -15.61 -26.25
N MET A 748 -6.85 -14.65 -26.19
CA MET A 748 -7.07 -13.29 -26.63
C MET A 748 -5.80 -12.75 -27.27
N TRP A 749 -5.95 -11.92 -28.29
CA TRP A 749 -4.87 -11.21 -28.92
C TRP A 749 -5.29 -9.78 -29.22
N MET A 750 -4.38 -8.84 -29.01
CA MET A 750 -4.57 -7.43 -29.32
C MET A 750 -3.39 -6.94 -30.14
N ASN A 751 -3.66 -6.11 -31.14
CA ASN A 751 -2.60 -5.50 -31.94
C ASN A 751 -1.86 -4.40 -31.17
N GLU A 752 -0.66 -4.02 -31.61
CA GLU A 752 0.17 -2.99 -30.95
C GLU A 752 -0.53 -1.62 -30.84
N GLN A 753 -1.42 -1.31 -31.77
CA GLN A 753 -2.21 -0.06 -31.79
C GLN A 753 -3.45 -0.11 -30.87
N CYS A 754 -3.71 -1.24 -30.22
CA CYS A 754 -4.88 -1.48 -29.37
C CYS A 754 -6.24 -1.23 -30.08
N SER A 755 -6.25 -1.23 -31.41
CA SER A 755 -7.42 -0.89 -32.24
C SER A 755 -8.21 -2.12 -32.69
N THR A 756 -7.69 -3.33 -32.46
CA THR A 756 -8.35 -4.58 -32.83
C THR A 756 -8.03 -5.64 -31.80
N ILE A 757 -9.08 -6.26 -31.27
CA ILE A 757 -8.99 -7.35 -30.29
C ILE A 757 -9.67 -8.58 -30.87
N ILE A 758 -9.07 -9.74 -30.64
CA ILE A 758 -9.54 -11.02 -31.12
C ILE A 758 -9.68 -11.94 -29.92
N THR A 759 -10.84 -12.58 -29.78
CA THR A 759 -11.10 -13.55 -28.70
C THR A 759 -11.53 -14.89 -29.27
N GLY A 760 -11.04 -15.97 -28.67
CA GLY A 760 -11.40 -17.34 -29.01
C GLY A 760 -12.04 -18.06 -27.83
N GLY A 761 -13.13 -18.79 -28.06
CA GLY A 761 -13.86 -19.50 -27.01
C GLY A 761 -14.05 -21.01 -27.25
N VAL A 762 -14.36 -21.75 -26.18
CA VAL A 762 -14.61 -23.21 -26.17
C VAL A 762 -15.76 -23.61 -27.10
N ASP A 763 -16.92 -22.98 -26.96
CA ASP A 763 -17.34 -22.03 -27.99
C ASP A 763 -17.53 -22.49 -29.43
N LYS A 764 -16.39 -22.85 -30.04
CA LYS A 764 -16.25 -22.95 -31.48
C LYS A 764 -16.60 -21.64 -32.19
N GLN A 765 -16.36 -20.49 -31.54
CA GLN A 765 -16.41 -19.17 -32.17
C GLN A 765 -15.09 -18.41 -32.01
N ILE A 766 -14.89 -17.48 -32.92
CA ILE A 766 -13.83 -16.47 -32.85
C ILE A 766 -14.49 -15.13 -33.13
N ILE A 767 -14.22 -14.15 -32.28
CA ILE A 767 -14.87 -12.85 -32.32
C ILE A 767 -13.84 -11.77 -32.49
N LEU A 768 -14.14 -10.84 -33.38
CA LEU A 768 -13.38 -9.64 -33.64
C LEU A 768 -14.05 -8.44 -33.01
N TRP A 769 -13.31 -7.72 -32.18
CA TRP A 769 -13.75 -6.54 -31.47
C TRP A 769 -12.99 -5.31 -31.94
N LYS A 770 -13.68 -4.18 -31.95
CA LYS A 770 -13.08 -2.85 -32.11
C LYS A 770 -13.52 -1.94 -30.97
N PRO A 771 -12.58 -1.19 -30.36
CA PRO A 771 -12.96 -0.09 -29.47
C PRO A 771 -13.74 0.96 -30.27
N GLU A 772 -14.88 1.40 -29.76
CA GLU A 772 -15.58 2.58 -30.29
C GLU A 772 -14.89 3.85 -29.78
N TYR A 773 -14.46 4.71 -30.71
CA TYR A 773 -13.80 5.98 -30.40
C TYR A 773 -14.78 7.15 -30.36
#